data_AF-A0A9D5IXC0-F1
#
_entry.id   AF-A0A9D5IXC0-F1
#
_cell.length_a   1.000
_cell.length_b   1.000
_cell.length_c   1.000
_cell.angle_alpha   90.00
_cell.angle_beta   90.00
_cell.angle_gamma   90.00
#
_symmetry.space_group_name_H-M   'P 1'
#
loop_
_entity.id
_entity.type
_entity.pdbx_description
1 polymer ?
#
loop_
_entity_poly.entity_id
_entity_poly.type
_entity_poly.pdbx_seq_one_letter_code
_entity_poly.pdbx_strand_id
1 'polypeptide(L)'
;MAEKTTGTNVANQDFWQKLKPPEPAKRSGITVRALLLGSLLCAGFAAMTVYLSNRYYLEMASTQIPVLPYAFLFLVVLLINPLFKLIRIIKPLTVPELLIIFIMGVVSAGIPIFGLSAQLVPVVGNLFNPSWNNPQSEWSQYVAPYVNEKFFVAEKGIREAALKHKRAVERLEKLRNTRDAAMVYSAAQRNFALSDAELHSLKATSADGDNAEAISRSEAIMRISSRGLSEAQAKWVAISYTEGLSRSPPDKVIEDYGALIAKQIQTVEAEHKVLKELESLAFDKVVEFRRGLKSGLSAFPEVLPANNEPFGSYTERLNRTWQGWNALKALKDISSSTPVEARLEALGASVEYLAKATDTNALTADRDVLLSQEKTLGTDLDRVELALASLYDKRRSASPGLKQEIQQKIDTLNKRKKALQDDIRETDNKIDLLDSHFSSVSQLRALATEMKYAKERLSASRPPREVNDTIVTLRTRLEALTPRAGEMFAGHTAWRVWAGPMLRWGALIALTYIVLMAFNILIFRQWAHHEKLSYPLAQLPEELAGTGGSLIPPVFRSGLFWCGAAISGGVLGWNLLCMTQAVPGLHPIDLMNRWKPFIENTPLQGLLPSAKSTIFFTLIGLSFLIPQRVSFSLWFFSLLYMAQLLVLVWLGYGSNEDSFPSDWWHTMNFRTAEGGGALLVFSTVVLWKCRRYIFCRFFPSVLHELDLAEQKELTRASSLFLLGSICIVLVLWLGLGAHPVYAILFYIITLLITVGLIRVVTEGGILGFQAWANPLHFIKTLFGMDKGWTAPSLFSPLLVYTAVMFHDLKTFIAPAMANSLKIREDLSMQRGRFHVAVAMAIVIAVVVALGTEIAMSYSQGSDNMERWFHSVYPKRLFDQMAQMSKDPPPAAPAERSWLVVGAGGMAALLYLRQSFCWLPHPIGLIMLVNPLMCTYWFSILLGWAAKSLVTRYGNKDTYGRMKFFFIGLIAGELILVILSAVFSVVMKTNIGIDLNRNYF
;
A
#
# COMPACT_ATOMS: atom_id res chain seq x y z
N MET A 1 63.46 25.88 62.12
CA MET A 1 62.30 25.00 62.35
C MET A 1 61.26 25.38 61.31
N ALA A 2 61.16 24.76 60.12
CA ALA A 2 60.68 23.39 59.86
C ALA A 2 59.29 23.16 60.51
N GLU A 3 58.22 22.69 59.89
CA GLU A 3 57.94 22.04 58.60
C GLU A 3 56.39 21.92 58.48
N LYS A 4 55.87 21.63 57.28
CA LYS A 4 54.58 20.96 56.97
C LYS A 4 53.25 21.68 57.22
N THR A 5 52.54 21.99 56.13
CA THR A 5 51.25 21.36 55.78
C THR A 5 50.79 21.81 54.39
N THR A 6 51.17 21.05 53.35
CA THR A 6 50.55 21.09 52.02
C THR A 6 49.81 19.78 51.81
N GLY A 7 48.47 19.81 51.77
CA GLY A 7 47.71 18.59 51.49
C GLY A 7 46.19 18.67 51.67
N THR A 8 45.49 19.64 51.08
CA THR A 8 44.00 19.64 51.07
C THR A 8 43.37 20.30 49.84
N ASN A 9 43.99 20.26 48.65
CA ASN A 9 43.42 20.91 47.46
C ASN A 9 43.04 19.99 46.28
N VAL A 10 43.10 18.66 46.46
CA VAL A 10 42.77 17.70 45.37
C VAL A 10 41.30 17.24 45.41
N ALA A 11 40.66 17.16 46.59
CA ALA A 11 39.30 16.63 46.72
C ALA A 11 38.20 17.58 46.20
N ASN A 12 38.44 18.89 46.17
CA ASN A 12 37.46 19.86 45.65
C ASN A 12 37.48 19.98 44.12
N GLN A 13 38.62 19.72 43.46
CA GLN A 13 38.69 19.78 41.99
C GLN A 13 37.85 18.68 41.31
N ASP A 14 37.78 17.49 41.90
CA ASP A 14 36.98 16.37 41.38
C ASP A 14 35.46 16.59 41.50
N PHE A 15 35.03 17.31 42.55
CA PHE A 15 33.63 17.69 42.74
C PHE A 15 33.18 18.74 41.71
N TRP A 16 34.02 19.75 41.46
CA TRP A 16 33.75 20.78 40.45
C TRP A 16 33.95 20.28 39.01
N GLN A 17 34.80 19.27 38.76
CA GLN A 17 34.90 18.62 37.45
C GLN A 17 33.64 17.82 37.09
N LYS A 18 32.96 17.20 38.08
CA LYS A 18 31.66 16.53 37.88
C LYS A 18 30.49 17.49 37.61
N LEU A 19 30.65 18.78 37.93
CA LEU A 19 29.68 19.84 37.70
C LEU A 19 29.97 20.67 36.43
N LYS A 20 31.08 20.41 35.73
CA LYS A 20 31.27 21.00 34.40
C LYS A 20 30.16 20.48 33.48
N PRO A 21 29.47 21.36 32.72
CA PRO A 21 28.64 20.88 31.63
C PRO A 21 29.51 19.98 30.75
N PRO A 22 28.99 18.84 30.27
CA PRO A 22 29.78 17.95 29.43
C PRO A 22 30.39 18.78 28.29
N GLU A 23 31.70 18.65 28.06
CA GLU A 23 32.31 19.24 26.87
C GLU A 23 31.45 18.84 25.66
N PRO A 24 31.16 19.76 24.73
CA PRO A 24 30.31 19.45 23.59
C PRO A 24 30.91 18.25 22.88
N ALA A 25 30.23 17.10 23.00
CA ALA A 25 30.68 15.85 22.41
C ALA A 25 31.03 16.13 20.96
N LYS A 26 32.28 15.83 20.56
CA LYS A 26 32.78 16.08 19.21
C LYS A 26 31.81 15.44 18.23
N ARG A 27 30.98 16.26 17.55
CA ARG A 27 29.87 15.79 16.71
C ARG A 27 30.40 14.73 15.75
N SER A 28 29.87 13.52 15.85
CA SER A 28 30.30 12.43 14.98
C SER A 28 29.94 12.80 13.53
N GLY A 29 30.94 12.81 12.66
CA GLY A 29 30.77 13.25 11.28
C GLY A 29 30.13 12.16 10.42
N ILE A 30 28.93 12.39 9.90
CA ILE A 30 28.37 11.56 8.81
C ILE A 30 29.29 11.68 7.59
N THR A 31 29.84 10.57 7.11
CA THR A 31 30.81 10.56 6.01
C THR A 31 30.13 10.44 4.64
N VAL A 32 30.80 10.91 3.58
CA VAL A 32 30.30 10.78 2.20
C VAL A 32 30.19 9.31 1.78
N ARG A 33 31.12 8.45 2.23
CA ARG A 33 31.05 7.01 1.98
C ARG A 33 29.77 6.36 2.52
N ALA A 34 29.32 6.78 3.72
CA ALA A 34 28.09 6.27 4.31
C ALA A 34 26.85 6.75 3.54
N LEU A 35 26.86 7.99 3.05
CA LEU A 35 25.77 8.51 2.21
C LEU A 35 25.66 7.78 0.87
N LEU A 36 26.79 7.51 0.21
CA LEU A 36 26.82 6.77 -1.07
C LEU A 36 26.37 5.32 -0.89
N LEU A 37 26.92 4.62 0.12
CA LEU A 37 26.53 3.25 0.43
C LEU A 37 25.06 3.16 0.84
N GLY A 38 24.59 4.08 1.70
CA GLY A 38 23.19 4.18 2.09
C GLY A 38 22.26 4.43 0.89
N SER A 39 22.66 5.29 -0.04
CA SER A 39 21.89 5.58 -1.26
C SER A 39 21.76 4.34 -2.16
N LEU A 40 22.86 3.61 -2.38
CA LEU A 40 22.87 2.37 -3.15
C LEU A 40 21.97 1.30 -2.49
N LEU A 41 22.07 1.14 -1.18
CA LEU A 41 21.27 0.16 -0.44
C LEU A 41 19.79 0.55 -0.40
N CYS A 42 19.44 1.83 -0.29
CA CYS A 42 18.06 2.28 -0.41
C CYS A 42 17.46 1.93 -1.77
N ALA A 43 18.20 2.14 -2.87
CA ALA A 43 17.76 1.74 -4.20
C ALA A 43 17.56 0.21 -4.27
N GLY A 44 18.53 -0.56 -3.80
CA GLY A 44 18.46 -2.02 -3.78
C GLY A 44 17.30 -2.56 -2.92
N PHE A 45 17.11 -2.02 -1.71
CA PHE A 45 16.01 -2.42 -0.82
C PHE A 45 14.66 -2.03 -1.41
N ALA A 46 14.53 -0.85 -2.02
CA ALA A 46 13.29 -0.44 -2.67
C ALA A 46 12.91 -1.38 -3.82
N ALA A 47 13.82 -1.62 -4.76
CA ALA A 47 13.58 -2.52 -5.89
C ALA A 47 13.31 -3.96 -5.44
N MET A 48 14.11 -4.49 -4.51
CA MET A 48 13.95 -5.84 -3.98
C MET A 48 12.61 -6.01 -3.27
N THR A 49 12.17 -5.01 -2.51
CA THR A 49 10.89 -5.06 -1.80
C THR A 49 9.70 -5.10 -2.76
N VAL A 50 9.69 -4.25 -3.80
CA VAL A 50 8.67 -4.30 -4.87
C VAL A 50 8.68 -5.67 -5.55
N TYR A 51 9.86 -6.15 -5.93
CA TYR A 51 10.02 -7.40 -6.65
C TYR A 51 9.52 -8.60 -5.84
N LEU A 52 9.92 -8.72 -4.57
CA LEU A 52 9.55 -9.85 -3.72
C LEU A 52 8.05 -9.87 -3.39
N SER A 53 7.42 -8.72 -3.13
CA SER A 53 5.99 -8.64 -2.86
C SER A 53 5.18 -9.01 -4.11
N ASN A 54 5.48 -8.41 -5.26
CA ASN A 54 4.68 -8.61 -6.47
C ASN A 54 4.93 -9.94 -7.20
N ARG A 55 6.10 -10.57 -7.01
CA ARG A 55 6.44 -11.84 -7.65
C ARG A 55 6.22 -13.05 -6.77
N TYR A 56 6.61 -12.96 -5.50
CA TYR A 56 6.62 -14.08 -4.56
C TYR A 56 5.62 -13.92 -3.41
N TYR A 57 4.85 -12.82 -3.38
CA TYR A 57 3.90 -12.51 -2.29
C TYR A 57 4.59 -12.43 -0.93
N LEU A 58 5.86 -12.00 -0.91
CA LEU A 58 6.68 -11.91 0.30
C LEU A 58 6.77 -10.46 0.80
N GLU A 59 6.23 -10.23 1.99
CA GLU A 59 6.04 -8.91 2.58
C GLU A 59 7.17 -8.48 3.53
N MET A 60 8.29 -8.00 2.97
CA MET A 60 9.51 -7.64 3.74
C MET A 60 9.45 -6.32 4.51
N ALA A 61 8.52 -5.44 4.14
CA ALA A 61 8.40 -4.09 4.67
C ALA A 61 6.97 -3.77 5.09
N SER A 62 6.34 -4.72 5.77
CA SER A 62 4.95 -4.65 6.24
C SER A 62 4.81 -4.25 7.72
N THR A 63 5.93 -3.98 8.41
CA THR A 63 5.97 -3.51 9.80
C THR A 63 6.98 -2.37 9.98
N GLN A 64 6.93 -1.71 11.14
CA GLN A 64 7.89 -0.68 11.58
C GLN A 64 9.29 -1.24 11.88
N ILE A 65 9.48 -2.56 11.80
CA ILE A 65 10.78 -3.25 11.80
C ILE A 65 10.98 -3.84 10.39
N PRO A 66 11.46 -3.04 9.42
CA PRO A 66 11.66 -3.53 8.07
C PRO A 66 12.79 -4.55 8.04
N VAL A 67 12.55 -5.71 7.43
CA VAL A 67 13.44 -6.87 7.57
C VAL A 67 14.81 -6.60 6.93
N LEU A 68 14.86 -5.98 5.75
CA LEU A 68 16.10 -5.76 4.99
C LEU A 68 17.13 -4.84 5.70
N PRO A 69 16.76 -3.67 6.25
CA PRO A 69 17.69 -2.85 7.04
C PRO A 69 18.27 -3.58 8.26
N TYR A 70 17.46 -4.38 8.96
CA TYR A 70 17.95 -5.19 10.09
C TYR A 70 18.85 -6.34 9.62
N ALA A 71 18.50 -7.01 8.52
CA ALA A 71 19.34 -8.04 7.89
C ALA A 71 20.74 -7.49 7.57
N PHE A 72 20.78 -6.31 6.94
CA PHE A 72 22.02 -5.61 6.64
C PHE A 72 22.79 -5.23 7.91
N LEU A 73 22.10 -4.74 8.94
CA LEU A 73 22.73 -4.43 10.22
C LEU A 73 23.41 -5.66 10.83
N PHE A 74 22.73 -6.82 10.87
CA PHE A 74 23.32 -8.07 11.35
C PHE A 74 24.51 -8.51 10.50
N LEU A 75 24.38 -8.50 9.18
CA LEU A 75 25.44 -8.88 8.24
C LEU A 75 26.69 -8.00 8.44
N VAL A 76 26.50 -6.69 8.58
CA VAL A 76 27.63 -5.78 8.75
C VAL A 76 28.30 -5.96 10.10
N VAL A 77 27.52 -6.04 11.17
CA VAL A 77 28.06 -6.12 12.54
C VAL A 77 28.75 -7.46 12.81
N LEU A 78 28.17 -8.57 12.36
CA LEU A 78 28.67 -9.91 12.68
C LEU A 78 29.70 -10.44 11.68
N LEU A 79 29.66 -9.99 10.42
CA LEU A 79 30.51 -10.51 9.36
C LEU A 79 31.42 -9.44 8.74
N ILE A 80 30.85 -8.39 8.14
CA ILE A 80 31.62 -7.46 7.28
C ILE A 80 32.59 -6.60 8.10
N ASN A 81 32.17 -5.96 9.19
CA ASN A 81 33.04 -5.14 10.02
C ASN A 81 34.16 -5.94 10.69
N PRO A 82 33.89 -7.13 11.28
CA PRO A 82 34.95 -8.03 11.76
C PRO A 82 35.94 -8.40 10.65
N LEU A 83 35.46 -8.73 9.45
CA LEU A 83 36.29 -9.07 8.30
C LEU A 83 37.17 -7.89 7.85
N PHE A 84 36.62 -6.68 7.79
CA PHE A 84 37.39 -5.47 7.47
C PHE A 84 38.46 -5.17 8.50
N LYS A 85 38.18 -5.38 9.80
CA LYS A 85 39.19 -5.27 10.87
C LYS A 85 40.27 -6.35 10.74
N LEU A 86 39.93 -7.56 10.27
CA LEU A 86 40.88 -8.65 10.05
C LEU A 86 41.79 -8.39 8.84
N ILE A 87 41.22 -7.95 7.71
CA ILE A 87 41.94 -7.71 6.45
C ILE A 87 42.80 -6.43 6.53
N ARG A 88 42.47 -5.47 7.39
CA ARG A 88 43.20 -4.19 7.64
C ARG A 88 43.38 -3.26 6.44
N ILE A 89 42.99 -3.66 5.22
CA ILE A 89 43.04 -2.82 4.01
C ILE A 89 41.89 -1.80 4.01
N ILE A 90 40.69 -2.22 4.42
CA ILE A 90 39.47 -1.40 4.38
C ILE A 90 39.09 -0.97 5.79
N LYS A 91 38.87 0.34 6.00
CA LYS A 91 38.44 0.85 7.30
C LYS A 91 37.00 0.40 7.61
N PRO A 92 36.74 -0.22 8.78
CA PRO A 92 35.39 -0.64 9.16
C PRO A 92 34.44 0.56 9.26
N LEU A 93 33.14 0.28 9.15
CA LEU A 93 32.10 1.29 9.36
C LEU A 93 31.99 1.62 10.83
N THR A 94 32.02 2.91 11.17
CA THR A 94 31.78 3.40 12.52
C THR A 94 30.30 3.28 12.87
N VAL A 95 29.97 3.27 14.17
CA VAL A 95 28.57 3.18 14.64
C VAL A 95 27.68 4.28 14.05
N PRO A 96 28.10 5.56 13.97
CA PRO A 96 27.30 6.61 13.31
C PRO A 96 27.10 6.38 11.80
N GLU A 97 28.10 5.83 11.10
CA GLU A 97 27.98 5.50 9.67
C GLU A 97 27.04 4.31 9.43
N LEU A 98 27.12 3.31 10.29
CA LEU A 98 26.25 2.15 10.23
C LEU A 98 24.79 2.55 10.51
N LEU A 99 24.57 3.37 11.54
CA LEU A 99 23.22 3.77 11.93
C LEU A 99 22.61 4.82 11.01
N ILE A 100 23.39 5.68 10.34
CA ILE A 100 22.83 6.53 9.28
C ILE A 100 22.42 5.71 8.05
N ILE A 101 23.19 4.69 7.66
CA ILE A 101 22.80 3.76 6.58
C ILE A 101 21.53 3.00 6.97
N PHE A 102 21.46 2.53 8.21
CA PHE A 102 20.27 1.88 8.75
C PHE A 102 19.05 2.83 8.75
N ILE A 103 19.20 4.08 9.20
CA ILE A 103 18.14 5.12 9.17
C ILE A 103 17.66 5.34 7.73
N MET A 104 18.57 5.51 6.78
CA MET A 104 18.22 5.65 5.36
C MET A 104 17.42 4.43 4.89
N GLY A 105 17.86 3.22 5.24
CA GLY A 105 17.16 1.97 4.96
C GLY A 105 15.75 1.90 5.56
N VAL A 106 15.60 2.19 6.85
CA VAL A 106 14.30 2.12 7.56
C VAL A 106 13.31 3.14 7.02
N VAL A 107 13.76 4.37 6.78
CA VAL A 107 12.89 5.41 6.19
C VAL A 107 12.51 5.04 4.76
N SER A 108 13.43 4.47 3.97
CA SER A 108 13.13 4.02 2.60
C SER A 108 12.18 2.83 2.55
N ALA A 109 12.22 1.93 3.53
CA ALA A 109 11.44 0.69 3.52
C ALA A 109 9.91 0.94 3.60
N GLY A 110 9.48 2.08 4.14
CA GLY A 110 8.05 2.42 4.19
C GLY A 110 7.43 2.76 2.82
N ILE A 111 8.22 2.98 1.77
CA ILE A 111 7.75 3.51 0.46
C ILE A 111 7.30 2.42 -0.54
N PRO A 112 8.03 1.30 -0.75
CA PRO A 112 7.79 0.33 -1.83
C PRO A 112 6.50 -0.50 -1.77
N ILE A 113 5.77 -0.51 -0.66
CA ILE A 113 4.54 -1.33 -0.52
C ILE A 113 3.45 -0.49 0.16
N PHE A 114 3.19 -0.77 1.45
CA PHE A 114 2.06 -0.26 2.20
C PHE A 114 2.04 1.26 2.37
N GLY A 115 3.19 1.93 2.30
CA GLY A 115 3.25 3.37 2.52
C GLY A 115 3.28 4.25 1.27
N LEU A 116 3.40 3.70 0.05
CA LEU A 116 3.22 4.50 -1.17
C LEU A 116 3.01 3.72 -2.49
N SER A 117 4.02 3.02 -3.03
CA SER A 117 4.01 2.65 -4.46
C SER A 117 2.92 1.62 -4.81
N ALA A 118 2.70 0.62 -3.96
CA ALA A 118 1.66 -0.39 -4.14
C ALA A 118 0.24 0.19 -3.99
N GLN A 119 0.07 1.40 -3.47
CA GLN A 119 -1.22 2.10 -3.48
C GLN A 119 -1.31 3.07 -4.66
N LEU A 120 -0.27 3.87 -4.88
CA LEU A 120 -0.27 4.92 -5.88
C LEU A 120 -0.41 4.38 -7.31
N VAL A 121 0.46 3.43 -7.71
CA VAL A 121 0.48 2.94 -9.09
C VAL A 121 -0.85 2.25 -9.44
N PRO A 122 -1.41 1.34 -8.61
CA PRO A 122 -2.70 0.72 -8.90
C PRO A 122 -3.88 1.70 -8.88
N VAL A 123 -3.93 2.67 -7.96
CA VAL A 123 -5.05 3.64 -7.91
C VAL A 123 -5.01 4.56 -9.13
N VAL A 124 -3.82 5.05 -9.51
CA VAL A 124 -3.63 5.95 -10.68
C VAL A 124 -3.88 5.22 -11.99
N GLY A 125 -3.48 3.95 -12.08
CA GLY A 125 -3.56 3.15 -13.31
C GLY A 125 -4.92 2.52 -13.59
N ASN A 126 -5.81 2.35 -12.61
CA ASN A 126 -6.97 1.47 -12.77
C ASN A 126 -8.36 2.13 -12.73
N LEU A 127 -8.46 3.46 -12.61
CA LEU A 127 -9.75 4.16 -12.65
C LEU A 127 -10.53 3.85 -13.96
N PHE A 128 -9.83 3.81 -15.09
CA PHE A 128 -10.38 3.50 -16.40
C PHE A 128 -10.05 2.06 -16.81
N ASN A 129 -10.35 1.10 -15.94
CA ASN A 129 -10.26 -0.32 -16.30
C ASN A 129 -11.58 -0.76 -16.97
N PRO A 130 -11.58 -1.27 -18.22
CA PRO A 130 -12.81 -1.66 -18.92
C PRO A 130 -13.59 -2.80 -18.23
N SER A 131 -12.91 -3.67 -17.47
CA SER A 131 -13.56 -4.75 -16.72
C SER A 131 -14.31 -4.24 -15.49
N TRP A 132 -13.98 -3.04 -14.99
CA TRP A 132 -14.50 -2.48 -13.75
C TRP A 132 -15.37 -1.24 -13.98
N ASN A 133 -14.94 -0.31 -14.83
CA ASN A 133 -15.74 0.80 -15.31
C ASN A 133 -16.63 0.31 -16.45
N ASN A 134 -17.84 -0.12 -16.10
CA ASN A 134 -18.80 -0.70 -17.02
C ASN A 134 -20.21 -0.17 -16.70
N PRO A 135 -21.23 -0.47 -17.53
CA PRO A 135 -22.59 0.04 -17.32
C PRO A 135 -23.23 -0.39 -15.99
N GLN A 136 -22.75 -1.43 -15.32
CA GLN A 136 -23.29 -1.89 -14.03
C GLN A 136 -22.71 -1.09 -12.87
N SER A 137 -21.42 -0.76 -12.93
CA SER A 137 -20.74 0.01 -11.89
C SER A 137 -21.06 1.50 -11.97
N GLU A 138 -21.31 2.01 -13.19
CA GLU A 138 -21.68 3.40 -13.47
C GLU A 138 -20.66 4.42 -12.96
N TRP A 139 -19.36 4.04 -12.93
CA TRP A 139 -18.29 4.94 -12.49
C TRP A 139 -18.21 6.21 -13.34
N SER A 140 -18.59 6.14 -14.62
CA SER A 140 -18.74 7.28 -15.53
C SER A 140 -19.69 8.36 -15.00
N GLN A 141 -20.67 8.01 -14.18
CA GLN A 141 -21.63 8.95 -13.59
C GLN A 141 -21.29 9.32 -12.14
N TYR A 142 -20.80 8.37 -11.34
CA TYR A 142 -20.65 8.56 -9.89
C TYR A 142 -19.21 8.77 -9.40
N VAL A 143 -18.20 8.52 -10.25
CA VAL A 143 -16.78 8.65 -9.89
C VAL A 143 -16.07 9.65 -10.81
N ALA A 144 -16.07 9.40 -12.12
CA ALA A 144 -15.33 10.19 -13.12
C ALA A 144 -15.61 11.70 -13.08
N PRO A 145 -16.85 12.20 -12.85
CA PRO A 145 -17.12 13.63 -12.78
C PRO A 145 -16.45 14.36 -11.60
N TYR A 146 -16.17 13.61 -10.53
CA TYR A 146 -15.72 14.14 -9.24
C TYR A 146 -14.22 13.99 -9.00
N VAL A 147 -13.48 13.37 -9.91
CA VAL A 147 -12.03 13.21 -9.81
C VAL A 147 -11.32 13.96 -10.93
N ASN A 148 -10.16 14.55 -10.64
CA ASN A 148 -9.37 15.23 -11.66
C ASN A 148 -8.55 14.23 -12.49
N GLU A 149 -8.89 14.11 -13.77
CA GLU A 149 -8.27 13.16 -14.70
C GLU A 149 -6.75 13.32 -14.84
N LYS A 150 -6.21 14.52 -14.55
CA LYS A 150 -4.77 14.81 -14.64
C LYS A 150 -3.90 14.03 -13.64
N PHE A 151 -4.51 13.43 -12.62
CA PHE A 151 -3.87 12.60 -11.60
C PHE A 151 -3.97 11.10 -11.90
N PHE A 152 -4.60 10.70 -13.02
CA PHE A 152 -4.83 9.32 -13.42
C PHE A 152 -4.25 9.05 -14.80
N VAL A 153 -4.07 7.77 -15.13
CA VAL A 153 -3.87 7.34 -16.52
C VAL A 153 -5.22 7.49 -17.24
N ALA A 154 -5.41 8.65 -17.87
CA ALA A 154 -6.69 9.07 -18.45
C ALA A 154 -6.51 9.84 -19.78
N GLU A 155 -7.62 10.13 -20.45
CA GLU A 155 -7.68 11.05 -21.59
C GLU A 155 -8.17 12.44 -21.16
N LYS A 156 -7.65 13.48 -21.80
CA LYS A 156 -7.98 14.86 -21.44
C LYS A 156 -9.44 15.16 -21.80
N GLY A 157 -10.19 15.74 -20.87
CA GLY A 157 -11.59 16.13 -21.12
C GLY A 157 -12.62 15.07 -20.72
N ILE A 158 -12.21 13.86 -20.30
CA ILE A 158 -13.13 12.82 -19.81
C ILE A 158 -14.03 13.35 -18.69
N ARG A 159 -13.46 14.06 -17.70
CA ARG A 159 -14.23 14.59 -16.58
C ARG A 159 -15.33 15.54 -17.04
N GLU A 160 -15.04 16.42 -18.00
CA GLU A 160 -16.01 17.36 -18.53
C GLU A 160 -17.13 16.64 -19.30
N ALA A 161 -16.76 15.66 -20.14
CA ALA A 161 -17.73 14.83 -20.86
C ALA A 161 -18.61 14.01 -19.89
N ALA A 162 -18.01 13.42 -18.86
CA ALA A 162 -18.71 12.67 -17.82
C ALA A 162 -19.70 13.56 -17.06
N LEU A 163 -19.32 14.80 -16.77
CA LEU A 163 -20.18 15.78 -16.09
C LEU A 163 -21.34 16.27 -16.98
N LYS A 164 -21.12 16.44 -18.29
CA LYS A 164 -22.20 16.72 -19.26
C LYS A 164 -23.17 15.55 -19.38
N HIS A 165 -22.65 14.34 -19.53
CA HIS A 165 -23.45 13.12 -19.56
C HIS A 165 -24.29 12.95 -18.27
N LYS A 166 -23.67 13.11 -17.09
CA LYS A 166 -24.36 13.04 -15.80
C LYS A 166 -25.50 14.05 -15.71
N ARG A 167 -25.26 15.32 -16.05
CA ARG A 167 -26.30 16.37 -16.05
C ARG A 167 -27.44 16.06 -17.02
N ALA A 168 -27.12 15.46 -18.17
CA ALA A 168 -28.13 15.04 -19.14
C ALA A 168 -29.01 13.89 -18.59
N VAL A 169 -28.40 12.94 -17.87
CA VAL A 169 -29.10 11.83 -17.19
C VAL A 169 -29.97 12.35 -16.04
N GLU A 170 -29.42 13.18 -15.15
CA GLU A 170 -30.17 13.79 -14.04
C GLU A 170 -31.39 14.58 -14.55
N ARG A 171 -31.22 15.31 -15.66
CA ARG A 171 -32.33 16.02 -16.31
C ARG A 171 -33.37 15.05 -16.89
N LEU A 172 -32.94 13.95 -17.49
CA LEU A 172 -33.85 12.92 -18.01
C LEU A 172 -34.66 12.28 -16.88
N GLU A 173 -34.01 11.91 -15.78
CA GLU A 173 -34.67 11.37 -14.58
C GLU A 173 -35.65 12.38 -13.98
N LYS A 174 -35.27 13.65 -13.89
CA LYS A 174 -36.16 14.71 -13.43
C LYS A 174 -37.43 14.79 -14.30
N LEU A 175 -37.29 14.82 -15.63
CA LEU A 175 -38.43 14.84 -16.56
C LEU A 175 -39.30 13.58 -16.42
N ARG A 176 -38.69 12.40 -16.29
CA ARG A 176 -39.41 11.14 -16.06
C ARG A 176 -40.19 11.18 -14.76
N ASN A 177 -39.55 11.56 -13.65
CA ASN A 177 -40.19 11.67 -12.33
C ASN A 177 -41.38 12.64 -12.35
N THR A 178 -41.27 13.78 -13.04
CA THR A 178 -42.39 14.72 -13.20
C THR A 178 -43.54 14.10 -13.99
N ARG A 179 -43.24 13.44 -15.12
CA ARG A 179 -44.26 12.76 -15.94
C ARG A 179 -44.91 11.60 -15.18
N ASP A 180 -44.12 10.79 -14.49
CA ASP A 180 -44.59 9.62 -13.73
C ASP A 180 -45.49 10.07 -12.58
N ALA A 181 -45.13 11.14 -11.87
CA ALA A 181 -46.01 11.74 -10.85
C ALA A 181 -47.33 12.23 -11.45
N ALA A 182 -47.31 12.86 -12.63
CA ALA A 182 -48.52 13.28 -13.35
C ALA A 182 -49.38 12.07 -13.75
N MET A 183 -48.76 11.02 -14.30
CA MET A 183 -49.44 9.79 -14.72
C MET A 183 -50.07 9.07 -13.52
N VAL A 184 -49.36 8.95 -12.40
CA VAL A 184 -49.87 8.33 -11.16
C VAL A 184 -51.05 9.13 -10.62
N TYR A 185 -50.97 10.46 -10.62
CA TYR A 185 -52.07 11.31 -10.17
C TYR A 185 -53.30 11.23 -11.09
N SER A 186 -53.12 11.32 -12.41
CA SER A 186 -54.21 11.17 -13.41
C SER A 186 -54.85 9.78 -13.36
N ALA A 187 -54.06 8.71 -13.16
CA ALA A 187 -54.58 7.36 -12.96
C ALA A 187 -55.37 7.24 -11.65
N ALA A 188 -54.89 7.81 -10.54
CA ALA A 188 -55.59 7.80 -9.27
C ALA A 188 -56.93 8.56 -9.34
N GLN A 189 -56.98 9.69 -10.06
CA GLN A 189 -58.22 10.43 -10.31
C GLN A 189 -59.25 9.58 -11.08
N ARG A 190 -58.82 8.89 -12.15
CA ARG A 190 -59.69 7.99 -12.92
C ARG A 190 -60.19 6.80 -12.09
N ASN A 191 -59.30 6.16 -11.33
CA ASN A 191 -59.68 5.03 -10.48
C ASN A 191 -60.67 5.44 -9.39
N PHE A 192 -60.50 6.63 -8.79
CA PHE A 192 -61.45 7.20 -7.84
C PHE A 192 -62.81 7.45 -8.50
N ALA A 193 -62.84 8.11 -9.68
CA ALA A 193 -64.09 8.37 -10.40
C ALA A 193 -64.83 7.08 -10.81
N LEU A 194 -64.10 6.04 -11.22
CA LEU A 194 -64.68 4.74 -11.54
C LEU A 194 -65.25 4.04 -10.28
N SER A 195 -64.50 4.05 -9.18
CA SER A 195 -64.94 3.46 -7.90
C SER A 195 -66.19 4.17 -7.36
N ASP A 196 -66.22 5.50 -7.51
CA ASP A 196 -67.35 6.36 -7.12
C ASP A 196 -68.60 6.08 -7.97
N ALA A 197 -68.44 6.02 -9.29
CA ALA A 197 -69.51 5.69 -10.23
C ALA A 197 -70.07 4.27 -10.01
N GLU A 198 -69.21 3.28 -9.78
CA GLU A 198 -69.61 1.90 -9.48
C GLU A 198 -70.40 1.83 -8.18
N LEU A 199 -69.90 2.46 -7.11
CA LEU A 199 -70.57 2.53 -5.81
C LEU A 199 -71.94 3.22 -5.93
N HIS A 200 -72.03 4.32 -6.69
CA HIS A 200 -73.28 5.02 -6.96
C HIS A 200 -74.27 4.15 -7.75
N SER A 201 -73.80 3.41 -8.75
CA SER A 201 -74.65 2.51 -9.54
C SER A 201 -75.19 1.34 -8.71
N LEU A 202 -74.36 0.73 -7.86
CA LEU A 202 -74.75 -0.37 -6.97
C LEU A 202 -75.74 0.10 -5.89
N LYS A 203 -75.55 1.30 -5.35
CA LYS A 203 -76.50 1.93 -4.41
C LYS A 203 -77.83 2.32 -5.06
N ALA A 204 -77.82 2.68 -6.34
CA ALA A 204 -79.03 3.03 -7.09
C ALA A 204 -79.86 1.81 -7.54
N THR A 205 -79.24 0.63 -7.67
CA THR A 205 -79.90 -0.61 -8.12
C THR A 205 -80.29 -1.57 -6.98
N SER A 206 -79.88 -1.30 -5.73
CA SER A 206 -80.22 -2.13 -4.58
C SER A 206 -81.64 -1.85 -4.06
N ALA A 207 -82.64 -2.55 -4.60
CA ALA A 207 -84.03 -2.41 -4.15
C ALA A 207 -84.44 -3.35 -2.99
N ASP A 208 -83.76 -4.48 -2.73
CA ASP A 208 -84.19 -5.43 -1.68
C ASP A 208 -83.03 -6.35 -1.19
N GLY A 209 -82.04 -5.81 -0.47
CA GLY A 209 -81.09 -6.62 0.33
C GLY A 209 -80.05 -7.50 -0.40
N ASP A 210 -80.25 -7.86 -1.67
CA ASP A 210 -79.42 -8.83 -2.41
C ASP A 210 -77.98 -8.38 -2.74
N ASN A 211 -77.66 -7.07 -2.65
CA ASN A 211 -76.35 -6.51 -3.03
C ASN A 211 -75.49 -6.03 -1.84
N ALA A 212 -75.85 -6.36 -0.59
CA ALA A 212 -75.16 -5.83 0.61
C ALA A 212 -73.65 -6.15 0.64
N GLU A 213 -73.24 -7.35 0.22
CA GLU A 213 -71.84 -7.75 0.15
C GLU A 213 -71.07 -6.98 -0.94
N ALA A 214 -71.68 -6.78 -2.12
CA ALA A 214 -71.10 -6.04 -3.23
C ALA A 214 -70.90 -4.55 -2.89
N ILE A 215 -71.87 -3.93 -2.19
CA ILE A 215 -71.76 -2.55 -1.70
C ILE A 215 -70.62 -2.44 -0.68
N SER A 216 -70.54 -3.35 0.30
CA SER A 216 -69.46 -3.35 1.30
C SER A 216 -68.07 -3.48 0.66
N ARG A 217 -67.91 -4.35 -0.34
CA ARG A 217 -66.67 -4.48 -1.12
C ARG A 217 -66.35 -3.20 -1.90
N SER A 218 -67.33 -2.61 -2.57
CA SER A 218 -67.16 -1.35 -3.33
C SER A 218 -66.81 -0.17 -2.40
N GLU A 219 -67.38 -0.10 -1.19
CA GLU A 219 -67.01 0.89 -0.16
C GLU A 219 -65.58 0.71 0.37
N ALA A 220 -65.10 -0.54 0.46
CA ALA A 220 -63.71 -0.81 0.81
C ALA A 220 -62.76 -0.36 -0.32
N ILE A 221 -63.10 -0.64 -1.58
CA ILE A 221 -62.34 -0.19 -2.76
C ILE A 221 -62.31 1.34 -2.83
N MET A 222 -63.44 2.01 -2.60
CA MET A 222 -63.53 3.48 -2.58
C MET A 222 -62.64 4.10 -1.50
N ARG A 223 -62.56 3.49 -0.30
CA ARG A 223 -61.63 3.92 0.76
C ARG A 223 -60.17 3.79 0.33
N ILE A 224 -59.80 2.71 -0.34
CA ILE A 224 -58.45 2.49 -0.87
C ILE A 224 -58.13 3.50 -1.98
N SER A 225 -59.04 3.68 -2.96
CA SER A 225 -58.91 4.63 -4.06
C SER A 225 -58.79 6.08 -3.56
N SER A 226 -59.59 6.47 -2.56
CA SER A 226 -59.53 7.80 -1.93
C SER A 226 -58.18 8.06 -1.24
N ARG A 227 -57.67 7.08 -0.48
CA ARG A 227 -56.34 7.16 0.12
C ARG A 227 -55.23 7.27 -0.94
N GLY A 228 -55.29 6.42 -1.97
CA GLY A 228 -54.34 6.46 -3.08
C GLY A 228 -54.35 7.79 -3.83
N LEU A 229 -55.53 8.39 -4.05
CA LEU A 229 -55.68 9.71 -4.65
C LEU A 229 -55.04 10.80 -3.79
N SER A 230 -55.28 10.79 -2.48
CA SER A 230 -54.68 11.76 -1.55
C SER A 230 -53.15 11.68 -1.53
N GLU A 231 -52.59 10.47 -1.48
CA GLU A 231 -51.15 10.24 -1.51
C GLU A 231 -50.52 10.68 -2.86
N ALA A 232 -51.17 10.35 -3.99
CA ALA A 232 -50.73 10.77 -5.32
C ALA A 232 -50.83 12.29 -5.52
N GLN A 233 -51.90 12.91 -5.02
CA GLN A 233 -52.10 14.36 -5.06
C GLN A 233 -51.02 15.09 -4.27
N ALA A 234 -50.69 14.63 -3.06
CA ALA A 234 -49.64 15.22 -2.24
C ALA A 234 -48.28 15.19 -2.98
N LYS A 235 -47.92 14.06 -3.59
CA LYS A 235 -46.70 13.92 -4.40
C LYS A 235 -46.71 14.85 -5.63
N TRP A 236 -47.82 14.88 -6.38
CA TRP A 236 -47.95 15.73 -7.56
C TRP A 236 -47.88 17.24 -7.22
N VAL A 237 -48.56 17.68 -6.17
CA VAL A 237 -48.52 19.08 -5.72
C VAL A 237 -47.10 19.49 -5.34
N ALA A 238 -46.37 18.63 -4.61
CA ALA A 238 -44.98 18.90 -4.25
C ALA A 238 -44.09 19.09 -5.49
N ILE A 239 -44.16 18.19 -6.47
CA ILE A 239 -43.34 18.23 -7.69
C ILE A 239 -43.76 19.37 -8.63
N SER A 240 -45.06 19.56 -8.83
CA SER A 240 -45.57 20.61 -9.72
C SER A 240 -45.26 22.01 -9.20
N TYR A 241 -45.24 22.21 -7.87
CA TYR A 241 -44.78 23.46 -7.27
C TYR A 241 -43.31 23.72 -7.53
N THR A 242 -42.43 22.73 -7.33
CA THR A 242 -40.99 22.89 -7.57
C THR A 242 -40.64 23.14 -9.04
N GLU A 243 -41.41 22.56 -9.97
CA GLU A 243 -41.20 22.73 -11.41
C GLU A 243 -41.97 23.92 -12.02
N GLY A 244 -42.75 24.68 -11.22
CA GLY A 244 -43.55 25.80 -11.73
C GLY A 244 -44.75 25.38 -12.59
N LEU A 245 -45.21 24.13 -12.46
CA LEU A 245 -46.31 23.52 -13.21
C LEU A 245 -47.66 23.58 -12.48
N SER A 246 -47.79 24.31 -11.38
CA SER A 246 -48.98 24.29 -10.51
C SER A 246 -50.30 24.68 -11.20
N ARG A 247 -50.25 25.32 -12.38
CA ARG A 247 -51.43 25.69 -13.19
C ARG A 247 -51.66 24.78 -14.40
N SER A 248 -50.76 23.83 -14.67
CA SER A 248 -50.84 22.95 -15.83
C SER A 248 -51.67 21.69 -15.50
N PRO A 249 -52.65 21.31 -16.34
CA PRO A 249 -53.40 20.09 -16.13
C PRO A 249 -52.49 18.86 -16.28
N PRO A 250 -52.61 17.82 -15.43
CA PRO A 250 -51.74 16.65 -15.45
C PRO A 250 -51.66 15.96 -16.81
N ASP A 251 -52.79 15.81 -17.50
CA ASP A 251 -52.84 15.13 -18.80
C ASP A 251 -52.02 15.83 -19.88
N LYS A 252 -52.01 17.17 -19.88
CA LYS A 252 -51.16 17.96 -20.78
C LYS A 252 -49.68 17.81 -20.45
N VAL A 253 -49.34 17.73 -19.16
CA VAL A 253 -47.96 17.48 -18.73
C VAL A 253 -47.49 16.10 -19.20
N ILE A 254 -48.35 15.08 -19.16
CA ILE A 254 -48.02 13.73 -19.63
C ILE A 254 -47.63 13.74 -21.12
N GLU A 255 -48.40 14.46 -21.95
CA GLU A 255 -48.17 14.59 -23.39
C GLU A 255 -46.91 15.42 -23.70
N ASP A 256 -46.82 16.64 -23.16
CA ASP A 256 -45.72 17.58 -23.39
C ASP A 256 -44.37 16.96 -22.95
N TYR A 257 -44.36 16.28 -21.79
CA TYR A 257 -43.14 15.66 -21.27
C TYR A 257 -42.76 14.40 -22.04
N GLY A 258 -43.69 13.75 -22.74
CA GLY A 258 -43.38 12.65 -23.66
C GLY A 258 -42.38 13.07 -24.75
N ALA A 259 -42.65 14.20 -25.41
CA ALA A 259 -41.77 14.76 -26.44
C ALA A 259 -40.44 15.27 -25.85
N LEU A 260 -40.48 15.93 -24.68
CA LEU A 260 -39.27 16.41 -24.00
C LEU A 260 -38.35 15.25 -23.57
N ILE A 261 -38.91 14.16 -23.06
CA ILE A 261 -38.16 12.95 -22.69
C ILE A 261 -37.50 12.34 -23.93
N ALA A 262 -38.22 12.20 -25.05
CA ALA A 262 -37.66 11.65 -26.28
C ALA A 262 -36.46 12.49 -26.78
N LYS A 263 -36.58 13.82 -26.78
CA LYS A 263 -35.48 14.74 -27.13
C LYS A 263 -34.31 14.63 -26.15
N GLN A 264 -34.61 14.52 -24.85
CA GLN A 264 -33.57 14.42 -23.83
C GLN A 264 -32.83 13.07 -23.90
N ILE A 265 -33.49 11.97 -24.27
CA ILE A 265 -32.86 10.66 -24.52
C ILE A 265 -31.80 10.79 -25.63
N GLN A 266 -32.14 11.43 -26.75
CA GLN A 266 -31.16 11.69 -27.82
C GLN A 266 -29.95 12.51 -27.34
N THR A 267 -30.19 13.46 -26.44
CA THR A 267 -29.11 14.27 -25.84
C THR A 267 -28.22 13.40 -24.94
N VAL A 268 -28.83 12.53 -24.11
CA VAL A 268 -28.08 11.59 -23.26
C VAL A 268 -27.24 10.63 -24.10
N GLU A 269 -27.78 10.09 -25.19
CA GLU A 269 -27.08 9.21 -26.12
C GLU A 269 -25.91 9.91 -26.81
N ALA A 270 -26.10 11.15 -27.27
CA ALA A 270 -25.05 11.94 -27.89
C ALA A 270 -23.88 12.20 -26.93
N GLU A 271 -24.17 12.65 -25.70
CA GLU A 271 -23.15 12.90 -24.67
C GLU A 271 -22.47 11.59 -24.23
N HIS A 272 -23.23 10.49 -24.14
CA HIS A 272 -22.67 9.16 -23.83
C HIS A 272 -21.70 8.69 -24.91
N LYS A 273 -22.00 8.93 -26.19
CA LYS A 273 -21.10 8.56 -27.29
C LYS A 273 -19.76 9.30 -27.19
N VAL A 274 -19.78 10.60 -26.94
CA VAL A 274 -18.56 11.42 -26.75
C VAL A 274 -17.75 10.91 -25.56
N LEU A 275 -18.42 10.61 -24.45
CA LEU A 275 -17.76 10.05 -23.27
C LEU A 275 -17.10 8.70 -23.56
N LYS A 276 -17.82 7.80 -24.24
CA LYS A 276 -17.35 6.45 -24.56
C LYS A 276 -16.14 6.46 -25.50
N GLU A 277 -16.08 7.40 -26.45
CA GLU A 277 -14.91 7.59 -27.31
C GLU A 277 -13.67 7.94 -26.49
N LEU A 278 -13.79 8.90 -25.56
CA LEU A 278 -12.68 9.27 -24.67
C LEU A 278 -12.31 8.15 -23.68
N GLU A 279 -13.30 7.44 -23.13
CA GLU A 279 -13.07 6.29 -22.26
C GLU A 279 -12.36 5.16 -23.01
N SER A 280 -12.67 4.90 -24.28
CA SER A 280 -11.99 3.88 -25.07
C SER A 280 -10.48 4.15 -25.20
N LEU A 281 -10.09 5.41 -25.44
CA LEU A 281 -8.69 5.82 -25.50
C LEU A 281 -7.99 5.68 -24.15
N ALA A 282 -8.71 5.89 -23.04
CA ALA A 282 -8.18 5.65 -21.71
C ALA A 282 -8.07 4.14 -21.41
N PHE A 283 -9.06 3.34 -21.82
CA PHE A 283 -9.08 1.90 -21.66
C PHE A 283 -7.91 1.24 -22.37
N ASP A 284 -7.58 1.67 -23.60
CA ASP A 284 -6.44 1.13 -24.35
C ASP A 284 -5.12 1.30 -23.59
N LYS A 285 -4.89 2.48 -22.98
CA LYS A 285 -3.71 2.75 -22.16
C LYS A 285 -3.64 1.85 -20.92
N VAL A 286 -4.78 1.57 -20.29
CA VAL A 286 -4.86 0.74 -19.08
C VAL A 286 -4.74 -0.75 -19.41
N VAL A 287 -5.28 -1.19 -20.55
CA VAL A 287 -5.22 -2.60 -20.98
C VAL A 287 -3.77 -3.05 -21.18
N GLU A 288 -2.94 -2.22 -21.82
CA GLU A 288 -1.52 -2.50 -22.01
C GLU A 288 -0.78 -2.65 -20.67
N PHE A 289 -1.06 -1.76 -19.71
CA PHE A 289 -0.54 -1.83 -18.35
C PHE A 289 -1.03 -3.07 -17.57
N ARG A 290 -2.30 -3.49 -17.74
CA ARG A 290 -2.88 -4.61 -16.99
C ARG A 290 -2.49 -5.98 -17.53
N ARG A 291 -2.45 -6.12 -18.86
CA ARG A 291 -2.12 -7.39 -19.53
C ARG A 291 -0.63 -7.57 -19.78
N GLY A 292 0.14 -6.49 -19.74
CA GLY A 292 1.55 -6.48 -20.09
C GLY A 292 1.78 -6.15 -21.57
N LEU A 293 3.04 -5.90 -21.91
CA LEU A 293 3.49 -5.61 -23.26
C LEU A 293 3.28 -6.81 -24.20
N LYS A 294 3.18 -6.51 -25.50
CA LYS A 294 3.12 -7.54 -26.55
C LYS A 294 4.44 -8.33 -26.61
N SER A 295 4.36 -9.58 -27.08
CA SER A 295 5.52 -10.46 -27.25
C SER A 295 6.64 -9.78 -28.06
N GLY A 296 7.89 -9.88 -27.58
CA GLY A 296 9.07 -9.26 -28.18
C GLY A 296 9.48 -7.89 -27.60
N LEU A 297 8.66 -7.27 -26.75
CA LEU A 297 8.99 -6.00 -26.09
C LEU A 297 9.36 -6.23 -24.61
N SER A 298 10.46 -5.63 -24.17
CA SER A 298 10.87 -5.65 -22.75
C SER A 298 10.44 -4.37 -22.04
N ALA A 299 9.75 -4.50 -20.90
CA ALA A 299 9.39 -3.38 -20.03
C ALA A 299 10.58 -2.84 -19.23
N PHE A 300 11.56 -3.70 -18.95
CA PHE A 300 12.80 -3.34 -18.27
C PHE A 300 13.86 -2.87 -19.26
N PRO A 301 14.84 -2.06 -18.80
CA PRO A 301 16.02 -1.71 -19.58
C PRO A 301 16.66 -2.97 -20.18
N GLU A 302 17.03 -2.94 -21.46
CA GLU A 302 17.65 -4.10 -22.11
C GLU A 302 18.99 -4.52 -21.51
N VAL A 303 19.65 -3.58 -20.83
CA VAL A 303 20.88 -3.78 -20.05
C VAL A 303 20.64 -4.65 -18.82
N LEU A 304 19.39 -4.96 -18.48
CA LEU A 304 19.06 -5.91 -17.43
C LEU A 304 18.61 -7.24 -18.05
N PRO A 305 18.96 -8.38 -17.44
CA PRO A 305 18.46 -9.67 -17.90
C PRO A 305 16.93 -9.70 -17.81
N ALA A 306 16.29 -10.24 -18.85
CA ALA A 306 14.85 -10.46 -18.79
C ALA A 306 14.53 -11.54 -17.74
N ASN A 307 13.29 -11.54 -17.24
CA ASN A 307 12.88 -12.50 -16.21
C ASN A 307 13.11 -13.95 -16.69
N ASN A 308 13.89 -14.71 -15.93
CA ASN A 308 14.27 -16.09 -16.22
C ASN A 308 15.00 -16.31 -17.56
N GLU A 309 15.60 -15.26 -18.11
CA GLU A 309 16.43 -15.38 -19.31
C GLU A 309 17.76 -16.07 -18.99
N PRO A 310 18.17 -17.09 -19.78
CA PRO A 310 19.51 -17.65 -19.68
C PRO A 310 20.61 -16.59 -19.87
N PHE A 311 21.71 -16.72 -19.14
CA PHE A 311 22.81 -15.74 -19.22
C PHE A 311 23.40 -15.63 -20.63
N GLY A 312 23.50 -16.75 -21.37
CA GLY A 312 23.95 -16.78 -22.77
C GLY A 312 23.06 -15.92 -23.66
N SER A 313 21.75 -16.22 -23.69
CA SER A 313 20.74 -15.41 -24.36
C SER A 313 20.82 -13.91 -24.01
N TYR A 314 20.99 -13.57 -22.73
CA TYR A 314 21.12 -12.18 -22.28
C TYR A 314 22.33 -11.49 -22.89
N THR A 315 23.50 -12.12 -22.82
CA THR A 315 24.74 -11.56 -23.38
C THR A 315 24.66 -11.38 -24.89
N GLU A 316 24.05 -12.33 -25.60
CA GLU A 316 23.82 -12.21 -27.04
C GLU A 316 22.83 -11.13 -27.38
N ARG A 317 21.76 -10.95 -26.59
CA ARG A 317 20.84 -9.82 -26.79
C ARG A 317 21.57 -8.49 -26.63
N LEU A 318 22.35 -8.34 -25.57
CA LEU A 318 23.11 -7.12 -25.31
C LEU A 318 24.11 -6.84 -26.45
N ASN A 319 24.83 -7.88 -26.90
CA ASN A 319 25.74 -7.78 -28.04
C ASN A 319 24.99 -7.35 -29.31
N ARG A 320 23.86 -7.97 -29.64
CA ARG A 320 23.02 -7.58 -30.80
C ARG A 320 22.62 -6.12 -30.76
N THR A 321 22.09 -5.65 -29.61
CA THR A 321 21.68 -4.25 -29.45
C THR A 321 22.88 -3.32 -29.62
N TRP A 322 24.03 -3.63 -29.01
CA TRP A 322 25.23 -2.82 -29.09
C TRP A 322 25.81 -2.73 -30.51
N GLN A 323 25.90 -3.88 -31.21
CA GLN A 323 26.37 -3.93 -32.58
C GLN A 323 25.40 -3.25 -33.56
N GLY A 324 24.08 -3.42 -33.38
CA GLY A 324 23.06 -2.71 -34.16
C GLY A 324 23.20 -1.18 -34.03
N TRP A 325 23.52 -0.70 -32.83
CA TRP A 325 23.83 0.71 -32.58
C TRP A 325 25.06 1.21 -33.35
N ASN A 326 26.15 0.45 -33.32
CA ASN A 326 27.36 0.79 -34.05
C ASN A 326 27.13 0.77 -35.57
N ALA A 327 26.35 -0.20 -36.06
CA ALA A 327 25.94 -0.31 -37.45
C ALA A 327 25.10 0.90 -37.91
N LEU A 328 24.20 1.38 -37.05
CA LEU A 328 23.33 2.54 -37.32
C LEU A 328 24.09 3.85 -37.22
N LYS A 329 25.03 3.97 -36.26
CA LYS A 329 25.93 5.11 -36.13
C LYS A 329 26.80 5.28 -37.37
N ALA A 330 27.29 4.19 -37.95
CA ALA A 330 28.04 4.22 -39.21
C ALA A 330 27.20 4.80 -40.37
N LEU A 331 25.89 4.54 -40.39
CA LEU A 331 24.97 4.98 -41.46
C LEU A 331 24.32 6.37 -41.21
N LYS A 332 24.58 7.00 -40.06
CA LYS A 332 23.84 8.18 -39.58
C LYS A 332 23.94 9.39 -40.50
N ASP A 333 25.14 9.66 -41.02
CA ASP A 333 25.44 10.87 -41.81
C ASP A 333 25.44 10.61 -43.34
N ILE A 334 24.92 9.45 -43.76
CA ILE A 334 24.83 9.09 -45.18
C ILE A 334 23.60 9.75 -45.82
N SER A 335 23.86 10.47 -46.91
CA SER A 335 22.85 11.06 -47.79
C SER A 335 23.25 10.86 -49.26
N SER A 336 22.35 11.21 -50.19
CA SER A 336 22.63 11.19 -51.62
C SER A 336 23.76 12.14 -52.04
N SER A 337 24.08 13.15 -51.20
CA SER A 337 25.18 14.10 -51.41
C SER A 337 26.54 13.66 -50.84
N THR A 338 26.60 12.55 -50.10
CA THR A 338 27.86 12.05 -49.51
C THR A 338 28.74 11.39 -50.58
N PRO A 339 30.09 11.57 -50.56
CA PRO A 339 31.00 10.88 -51.48
C PRO A 339 30.79 9.37 -51.53
N VAL A 340 31.03 8.75 -52.69
CA VAL A 340 30.81 7.31 -52.89
C VAL A 340 31.74 6.49 -51.99
N GLU A 341 33.00 6.91 -51.80
CA GLU A 341 33.95 6.18 -50.95
C GLU A 341 33.48 6.13 -49.49
N ALA A 342 33.04 7.25 -48.94
CA ALA A 342 32.55 7.34 -47.55
C ALA A 342 31.30 6.48 -47.33
N ARG A 343 30.44 6.33 -48.36
CA ARG A 343 29.26 5.47 -48.30
C ARG A 343 29.61 3.98 -48.37
N LEU A 344 30.60 3.61 -49.18
CA LEU A 344 31.12 2.24 -49.25
C LEU A 344 31.79 1.82 -47.94
N GLU A 345 32.53 2.73 -47.32
CA GLU A 345 33.17 2.52 -46.01
C GLU A 345 32.11 2.32 -44.92
N ALA A 346 31.13 3.21 -44.86
CA ALA A 346 30.07 3.14 -43.86
C ALA A 346 29.16 1.91 -44.02
N LEU A 347 28.81 1.52 -45.26
CA LEU A 347 28.12 0.24 -45.53
C LEU A 347 29.00 -0.95 -45.13
N GLY A 348 30.31 -0.89 -45.41
CA GLY A 348 31.27 -1.91 -45.00
C GLY A 348 31.32 -2.11 -43.48
N ALA A 349 31.45 -1.01 -42.73
CA ALA A 349 31.44 -1.02 -41.27
C ALA A 349 30.11 -1.54 -40.72
N SER A 350 28.98 -1.10 -41.29
CA SER A 350 27.65 -1.55 -40.88
C SER A 350 27.47 -3.06 -41.07
N VAL A 351 27.89 -3.61 -42.21
CA VAL A 351 27.88 -5.06 -42.47
C VAL A 351 28.77 -5.83 -41.48
N GLU A 352 29.95 -5.30 -41.13
CA GLU A 352 30.84 -5.95 -40.16
C GLU A 352 30.24 -6.00 -38.75
N TYR A 353 29.62 -4.91 -38.30
CA TYR A 353 28.92 -4.87 -37.02
C TYR A 353 27.73 -5.83 -37.01
N LEU A 354 26.91 -5.86 -38.08
CA LEU A 354 25.79 -6.79 -38.17
C LEU A 354 26.24 -8.25 -38.23
N ALA A 355 27.37 -8.57 -38.86
CA ALA A 355 27.92 -9.92 -38.86
C ALA A 355 28.19 -10.41 -37.42
N LYS A 356 28.77 -9.55 -36.57
CA LYS A 356 29.01 -9.83 -35.14
C LYS A 356 27.71 -9.97 -34.32
N ALA A 357 26.62 -9.35 -34.77
CA ALA A 357 25.30 -9.45 -34.14
C ALA A 357 24.53 -10.74 -34.52
N THR A 358 24.94 -11.43 -35.59
CA THR A 358 24.20 -12.58 -36.13
C THR A 358 24.75 -13.95 -35.71
N ASP A 359 25.64 -13.97 -34.71
CA ASP A 359 26.08 -15.22 -34.07
C ASP A 359 24.92 -15.87 -33.32
N THR A 360 24.73 -17.16 -33.53
CA THR A 360 23.65 -17.95 -32.93
C THR A 360 24.15 -19.04 -31.99
N ASN A 361 25.47 -19.22 -31.84
CA ASN A 361 26.05 -20.38 -31.13
C ASN A 361 25.53 -20.52 -29.69
N ALA A 362 25.50 -19.44 -28.92
CA ALA A 362 24.98 -19.44 -27.56
C ALA A 362 23.45 -19.62 -27.51
N LEU A 363 22.71 -19.00 -28.45
CA LEU A 363 21.25 -19.16 -28.54
C LEU A 363 20.83 -20.59 -28.90
N THR A 364 21.57 -21.26 -29.80
CA THR A 364 21.33 -22.66 -30.16
C THR A 364 21.60 -23.59 -28.98
N ALA A 365 22.69 -23.35 -28.24
CA ALA A 365 23.01 -24.14 -27.05
C ALA A 365 21.92 -24.00 -25.97
N ASP A 366 21.48 -22.78 -25.67
CA ASP A 366 20.41 -22.54 -24.70
C ASP A 366 19.07 -23.17 -25.14
N ARG A 367 18.73 -23.10 -26.44
CA ARG A 367 17.51 -23.69 -27.01
C ARG A 367 17.52 -25.22 -26.93
N ASP A 368 18.63 -25.86 -27.27
CA ASP A 368 18.76 -27.32 -27.20
C ASP A 368 18.64 -27.82 -25.76
N VAL A 369 19.21 -27.09 -24.80
CA VAL A 369 19.05 -27.38 -23.37
C VAL A 369 17.59 -27.29 -22.95
N LEU A 370 16.88 -26.21 -23.32
CA LEU A 370 15.47 -26.03 -22.94
C LEU A 370 14.54 -27.05 -23.59
N LEU A 371 14.75 -27.39 -24.88
CA LEU A 371 13.97 -28.45 -25.55
C LEU A 371 14.21 -29.82 -24.90
N SER A 372 15.46 -30.10 -24.49
CA SER A 372 15.75 -31.32 -23.75
C SER A 372 15.02 -31.34 -22.40
N GLN A 373 14.97 -30.19 -21.72
CA GLN A 373 14.28 -30.01 -20.45
C GLN A 373 12.76 -30.17 -20.60
N GLU A 374 12.14 -29.51 -21.58
CA GLU A 374 10.71 -29.62 -21.91
C GLU A 374 10.32 -31.09 -22.13
N LYS A 375 11.10 -31.81 -22.93
CA LYS A 375 10.88 -33.25 -23.20
C LYS A 375 10.95 -34.10 -21.92
N THR A 376 11.93 -33.83 -21.05
CA THR A 376 12.04 -34.54 -19.76
C THR A 376 10.86 -34.24 -18.83
N LEU A 377 10.45 -32.97 -18.74
CA LEU A 377 9.31 -32.54 -17.93
C LEU A 377 8.00 -33.15 -18.42
N GLY A 378 7.79 -33.20 -19.75
CA GLY A 378 6.64 -33.86 -20.36
C GLY A 378 6.60 -35.36 -20.04
N THR A 379 7.74 -36.04 -20.15
CA THR A 379 7.85 -37.47 -19.79
C THR A 379 7.53 -37.72 -18.31
N ASP A 380 7.98 -36.82 -17.42
CA ASP A 380 7.68 -36.91 -15.99
C ASP A 380 6.22 -36.57 -15.67
N LEU A 381 5.61 -35.63 -16.40
CA LEU A 381 4.18 -35.33 -16.29
C LEU A 381 3.34 -36.56 -16.68
N ASP A 382 3.65 -37.20 -17.80
CA ASP A 382 2.98 -38.42 -18.25
C ASP A 382 3.07 -39.54 -17.21
N ARG A 383 4.24 -39.74 -16.60
CA ARG A 383 4.43 -40.71 -15.50
C ARG A 383 3.56 -40.38 -14.29
N VAL A 384 3.46 -39.11 -13.91
CA VAL A 384 2.62 -38.66 -12.78
C VAL A 384 1.13 -38.84 -13.10
N GLU A 385 0.69 -38.54 -14.33
CA GLU A 385 -0.69 -38.75 -14.75
C GLU A 385 -1.08 -40.23 -14.79
N LEU A 386 -0.20 -41.10 -15.30
CA LEU A 386 -0.38 -42.55 -15.26
C LEU A 386 -0.45 -43.07 -13.82
N ALA A 387 0.44 -42.59 -12.93
CA ALA A 387 0.41 -42.95 -11.52
C ALA A 387 -0.90 -42.49 -10.85
N LEU A 388 -1.36 -41.27 -11.13
CA LEU A 388 -2.63 -40.75 -10.64
C LEU A 388 -3.82 -41.59 -11.11
N ALA A 389 -3.88 -41.94 -12.40
CA ALA A 389 -4.93 -42.80 -12.95
C ALA A 389 -4.98 -44.14 -12.20
N SER A 390 -3.82 -44.79 -11.99
CA SER A 390 -3.74 -46.05 -11.25
C SER A 390 -4.20 -45.94 -9.79
N LEU A 391 -3.93 -44.80 -9.13
CA LEU A 391 -4.37 -44.54 -7.76
C LEU A 391 -5.86 -44.27 -7.66
N TYR A 392 -6.44 -43.52 -8.62
CA TYR A 392 -7.88 -43.30 -8.68
C TYR A 392 -8.65 -44.61 -8.84
N ASP A 393 -8.16 -45.53 -9.68
CA ASP A 393 -8.76 -46.86 -9.83
C ASP A 393 -8.62 -47.70 -8.55
N LYS A 394 -7.43 -47.73 -7.94
CA LYS A 394 -7.24 -48.40 -6.63
C LYS A 394 -8.15 -47.82 -5.54
N ARG A 395 -8.41 -46.51 -5.55
CA ARG A 395 -9.29 -45.85 -4.56
C ARG A 395 -10.75 -46.31 -4.69
N ARG A 396 -11.21 -46.64 -5.92
CA ARG A 396 -12.59 -47.10 -6.16
C ARG A 396 -12.89 -48.43 -5.48
N SER A 397 -11.91 -49.35 -5.47
CA SER A 397 -12.05 -50.70 -4.90
C SER A 397 -11.47 -50.86 -3.48
N ALA A 398 -10.92 -49.80 -2.87
CA ALA A 398 -10.26 -49.86 -1.57
C ALA A 398 -11.23 -49.83 -0.37
N SER A 399 -10.79 -50.38 0.78
CA SER A 399 -11.48 -50.25 2.07
C SER A 399 -11.38 -48.83 2.65
N PRO A 400 -12.26 -48.40 3.57
CA PRO A 400 -12.28 -47.03 4.10
C PRO A 400 -10.94 -46.53 4.67
N GLY A 401 -10.18 -47.38 5.38
CA GLY A 401 -8.86 -47.01 5.92
C GLY A 401 -7.80 -46.81 4.82
N LEU A 402 -7.79 -47.67 3.79
CA LEU A 402 -6.85 -47.58 2.67
C LEU A 402 -7.18 -46.39 1.73
N LYS A 403 -8.46 -45.99 1.65
CA LYS A 403 -8.86 -44.79 0.88
C LYS A 403 -8.18 -43.52 1.37
N GLN A 404 -7.96 -43.38 2.67
CA GLN A 404 -7.30 -42.19 3.24
C GLN A 404 -5.81 -42.13 2.88
N GLU A 405 -5.10 -43.26 2.93
CA GLU A 405 -3.70 -43.35 2.50
C GLU A 405 -3.55 -43.08 0.98
N ILE A 406 -4.43 -43.67 0.16
CA ILE A 406 -4.47 -43.41 -1.28
C ILE A 406 -4.77 -41.93 -1.56
N GLN A 407 -5.65 -41.30 -0.78
CA GLN A 407 -5.95 -39.88 -0.92
C GLN A 407 -4.72 -39.00 -0.69
N GLN A 408 -3.92 -39.27 0.35
CA GLN A 408 -2.69 -38.51 0.61
C GLN A 408 -1.68 -38.63 -0.55
N LYS A 409 -1.57 -39.82 -1.16
CA LYS A 409 -0.72 -40.04 -2.34
C LYS A 409 -1.25 -39.28 -3.56
N ILE A 410 -2.56 -39.28 -3.78
CA ILE A 410 -3.23 -38.48 -4.83
C ILE A 410 -2.94 -36.99 -4.62
N ASP A 411 -3.09 -36.48 -3.40
CA ASP A 411 -2.86 -35.06 -3.11
C ASP A 411 -1.39 -34.67 -3.36
N THR A 412 -0.44 -35.55 -3.01
CA THR A 412 0.99 -35.36 -3.26
C THR A 412 1.30 -35.34 -4.75
N LEU A 413 0.78 -36.28 -5.52
CA LEU A 413 0.99 -36.34 -6.97
C LEU A 413 0.27 -35.19 -7.70
N ASN A 414 -0.90 -34.74 -7.23
CA ASN A 414 -1.57 -33.56 -7.78
C ASN A 414 -0.74 -32.28 -7.57
N LYS A 415 -0.10 -32.12 -6.40
CA LYS A 415 0.86 -31.03 -6.18
C LYS A 415 2.05 -31.12 -7.13
N ARG A 416 2.62 -32.31 -7.32
CA ARG A 416 3.74 -32.53 -8.26
C ARG A 416 3.32 -32.28 -9.72
N LYS A 417 2.13 -32.74 -10.13
CA LYS A 417 1.53 -32.47 -11.44
C LYS A 417 1.45 -30.97 -11.70
N LYS A 418 0.90 -30.21 -10.76
CA LYS A 418 0.80 -28.76 -10.87
C LYS A 418 2.18 -28.11 -11.01
N ALA A 419 3.15 -28.51 -10.19
CA ALA A 419 4.52 -27.99 -10.28
C ALA A 419 5.16 -28.28 -11.65
N LEU A 420 5.02 -29.50 -12.18
CA LEU A 420 5.50 -29.87 -13.51
C LEU A 420 4.82 -29.05 -14.61
N GLN A 421 3.50 -28.84 -14.54
CA GLN A 421 2.77 -28.00 -15.49
C GLN A 421 3.26 -26.54 -15.45
N ASP A 422 3.54 -26.01 -14.27
CA ASP A 422 4.10 -24.67 -14.10
C ASP A 422 5.53 -24.57 -14.67
N ASP A 423 6.37 -25.59 -14.45
CA ASP A 423 7.73 -25.68 -14.99
C ASP A 423 7.76 -25.84 -16.52
N ILE A 424 6.84 -26.63 -17.10
CA ILE A 424 6.64 -26.75 -18.55
C ILE A 424 6.27 -25.39 -19.12
N ARG A 425 5.23 -24.75 -18.59
CA ARG A 425 4.81 -23.42 -19.04
C ARG A 425 5.94 -22.39 -18.95
N GLU A 426 6.77 -22.43 -17.91
CA GLU A 426 7.95 -21.56 -17.80
C GLU A 426 9.01 -21.87 -18.86
N THR A 427 9.23 -23.15 -19.14
CA THR A 427 10.17 -23.61 -20.17
C THR A 427 9.69 -23.19 -21.56
N ASP A 428 8.41 -23.37 -21.86
CA ASP A 428 7.77 -22.93 -23.11
C ASP A 428 7.91 -21.42 -23.30
N ASN A 429 7.65 -20.62 -22.25
CA ASN A 429 7.84 -19.17 -22.31
C ASN A 429 9.30 -18.78 -22.61
N LYS A 430 10.29 -19.54 -22.13
CA LYS A 430 11.71 -19.30 -22.44
C LYS A 430 12.04 -19.70 -23.88
N ILE A 431 11.46 -20.80 -24.37
CA ILE A 431 11.59 -21.23 -25.76
C ILE A 431 11.00 -20.18 -26.69
N ASP A 432 9.80 -19.67 -26.39
CA ASP A 432 9.14 -18.59 -27.14
C ASP A 432 10.00 -17.31 -27.17
N LEU A 433 10.62 -16.96 -26.04
CA LEU A 433 11.56 -15.82 -25.96
C LEU A 433 12.78 -16.04 -26.85
N LEU A 434 13.37 -17.24 -26.83
CA LEU A 434 14.50 -17.58 -27.69
C LEU A 434 14.10 -17.59 -29.17
N ASP A 435 12.94 -18.12 -29.52
CA ASP A 435 12.44 -18.14 -30.89
C ASP A 435 12.20 -16.70 -31.42
N SER A 436 11.76 -15.78 -30.55
CA SER A 436 11.74 -14.34 -30.85
C SER A 436 13.14 -13.76 -31.10
N HIS A 437 14.15 -14.18 -30.33
CA HIS A 437 15.55 -13.80 -30.58
C HIS A 437 16.07 -14.36 -31.91
N PHE A 438 15.75 -15.62 -32.26
CA PHE A 438 16.09 -16.21 -33.55
C PHE A 438 15.45 -15.46 -34.71
N SER A 439 14.17 -15.08 -34.57
CA SER A 439 13.48 -14.23 -35.56
C SER A 439 14.21 -12.90 -35.74
N SER A 440 14.61 -12.24 -34.65
CA SER A 440 15.38 -10.98 -34.70
C SER A 440 16.73 -11.15 -35.39
N VAL A 441 17.47 -12.23 -35.10
CA VAL A 441 18.74 -12.55 -35.77
C VAL A 441 18.55 -12.79 -37.26
N SER A 442 17.48 -13.50 -37.65
CA SER A 442 17.18 -13.77 -39.06
C SER A 442 16.94 -12.47 -39.86
N GLN A 443 16.25 -11.50 -39.26
CA GLN A 443 15.98 -10.20 -39.86
C GLN A 443 17.26 -9.36 -39.99
N LEU A 444 18.13 -9.36 -38.97
CA LEU A 444 19.44 -8.69 -39.03
C LEU A 444 20.36 -9.32 -40.07
N ARG A 445 20.35 -10.66 -40.22
CA ARG A 445 21.12 -11.38 -41.24
C ARG A 445 20.63 -11.06 -42.65
N ALA A 446 19.32 -10.97 -42.85
CA ALA A 446 18.74 -10.52 -44.12
C ALA A 446 19.18 -9.08 -44.44
N LEU A 447 19.09 -8.16 -43.48
CA LEU A 447 19.57 -6.78 -43.66
C LEU A 447 21.06 -6.69 -43.96
N ALA A 448 21.91 -7.46 -43.28
CA ALA A 448 23.34 -7.49 -43.56
C ALA A 448 23.62 -7.96 -45.00
N THR A 449 22.85 -8.92 -45.49
CA THR A 449 22.96 -9.44 -46.86
C THR A 449 22.50 -8.39 -47.88
N GLU A 450 21.37 -7.72 -47.64
CA GLU A 450 20.87 -6.64 -48.49
C GLU A 450 21.84 -5.43 -48.50
N MET A 451 22.45 -5.09 -47.36
CA MET A 451 23.46 -4.03 -47.27
C MET A 451 24.75 -4.40 -48.00
N LYS A 452 25.17 -5.67 -47.95
CA LYS A 452 26.30 -6.17 -48.74
C LYS A 452 26.01 -6.06 -50.24
N TYR A 453 24.82 -6.44 -50.67
CA TYR A 453 24.39 -6.29 -52.07
C TYR A 453 24.31 -4.82 -52.51
N ALA A 454 23.80 -3.93 -51.64
CA ALA A 454 23.79 -2.49 -51.89
C ALA A 454 25.21 -1.92 -52.02
N LYS A 455 26.16 -2.39 -51.20
CA LYS A 455 27.58 -2.03 -51.29
C LYS A 455 28.18 -2.49 -52.62
N GLU A 456 27.90 -3.72 -53.06
CA GLU A 456 28.36 -4.25 -54.35
C GLU A 456 27.81 -3.44 -55.53
N ARG A 457 26.51 -3.10 -55.54
CA ARG A 457 25.91 -2.24 -56.58
C ARG A 457 26.48 -0.81 -56.58
N LEU A 458 26.81 -0.27 -55.40
CA LEU A 458 27.41 1.06 -55.27
C LEU A 458 28.85 1.09 -55.80
N SER A 459 29.58 -0.03 -55.72
CA SER A 459 30.95 -0.17 -56.26
C SER A 459 31.02 -0.35 -57.79
N ALA A 460 29.89 -0.51 -58.48
CA ALA A 460 29.86 -0.65 -59.94
C ALA A 460 30.20 0.67 -60.65
N SER A 461 30.81 0.58 -61.85
CA SER A 461 31.31 1.73 -62.63
C SER A 461 30.25 2.80 -62.97
N ARG A 462 28.95 2.43 -62.94
CA ARG A 462 27.81 3.35 -63.02
C ARG A 462 26.73 2.92 -62.02
N PRO A 463 26.70 3.48 -60.79
CA PRO A 463 25.72 3.10 -59.78
C PRO A 463 24.32 3.62 -60.15
N PRO A 464 23.27 2.76 -60.13
CA PRO A 464 21.88 3.19 -60.34
C PRO A 464 21.43 4.21 -59.28
N ARG A 465 20.63 5.22 -59.66
CA ARG A 465 20.09 6.22 -58.70
C ARG A 465 19.27 5.59 -57.57
N GLU A 466 18.60 4.47 -57.84
CA GLU A 466 17.78 3.68 -56.90
C GLU A 466 18.57 3.12 -55.69
N VAL A 467 19.90 2.98 -55.81
CA VAL A 467 20.73 2.44 -54.71
C VAL A 467 20.71 3.37 -53.49
N ASN A 468 20.59 4.68 -53.70
CA ASN A 468 20.51 5.65 -52.60
C ASN A 468 19.21 5.48 -51.79
N ASP A 469 18.09 5.36 -52.48
CA ASP A 469 16.78 5.14 -51.84
C ASP A 469 16.76 3.79 -51.11
N THR A 470 17.45 2.80 -51.66
CA THR A 470 17.66 1.49 -51.02
C THR A 470 18.46 1.63 -49.72
N ILE A 471 19.56 2.39 -49.70
CA ILE A 471 20.38 2.61 -48.48
C ILE A 471 19.56 3.33 -47.40
N VAL A 472 18.77 4.34 -47.76
CA VAL A 472 17.88 5.04 -46.82
C VAL A 472 16.83 4.09 -46.26
N THR A 473 16.23 3.26 -47.11
CA THR A 473 15.24 2.24 -46.70
C THR A 473 15.86 1.20 -45.75
N LEU A 474 17.08 0.72 -46.05
CA LEU A 474 17.82 -0.21 -45.21
C LEU A 474 18.17 0.40 -43.86
N ARG A 475 18.58 1.68 -43.82
CA ARG A 475 18.80 2.42 -42.58
C ARG A 475 17.53 2.50 -41.75
N THR A 476 16.39 2.88 -42.35
CA THR A 476 15.11 2.96 -41.64
C THR A 476 14.63 1.60 -41.12
N ARG A 477 14.87 0.52 -41.86
CA ARG A 477 14.59 -0.85 -41.38
C ARG A 477 15.52 -1.24 -40.22
N LEU A 478 16.81 -0.90 -40.28
CA LEU A 478 17.74 -1.14 -39.17
C LEU A 478 17.36 -0.31 -37.93
N GLU A 479 16.92 0.93 -38.13
CA GLU A 479 16.38 1.81 -37.07
C GLU A 479 15.13 1.22 -36.39
N ALA A 480 14.29 0.47 -37.13
CA ALA A 480 13.11 -0.17 -36.58
C ALA A 480 13.42 -1.44 -35.75
N LEU A 481 14.54 -2.11 -36.04
CA LEU A 481 14.97 -3.33 -35.34
C LEU A 481 15.97 -3.07 -34.21
N THR A 482 16.55 -1.88 -34.18
CA THR A 482 17.53 -1.50 -33.17
C THR A 482 16.86 -0.64 -32.09
N PRO A 483 16.89 -1.06 -30.82
CA PRO A 483 16.36 -0.29 -29.71
C PRO A 483 16.96 1.11 -29.65
N ARG A 484 16.09 2.11 -29.43
CA ARG A 484 16.53 3.50 -29.22
C ARG A 484 17.30 3.62 -27.89
N ALA A 485 18.11 4.66 -27.75
CA ALA A 485 18.84 4.95 -26.49
C ALA A 485 17.90 4.91 -25.27
N GLY A 486 16.69 5.48 -25.42
CA GLY A 486 15.69 5.50 -24.38
C GLY A 486 15.14 4.12 -24.04
N GLU A 487 14.91 3.26 -25.03
CA GLU A 487 14.42 1.89 -24.82
C GLU A 487 15.49 1.00 -24.17
N MET A 488 16.76 1.22 -24.48
CA MET A 488 17.86 0.49 -23.86
C MET A 488 17.96 0.73 -22.35
N PHE A 489 17.77 1.98 -21.90
CA PHE A 489 17.90 2.37 -20.49
C PHE A 489 16.60 2.45 -19.71
N ALA A 490 15.44 2.51 -20.38
CA ALA A 490 14.13 2.66 -19.74
C ALA A 490 13.11 1.58 -20.16
N GLY A 491 13.47 0.69 -21.10
CA GLY A 491 12.55 -0.31 -21.67
C GLY A 491 11.46 0.31 -22.55
N HIS A 492 10.56 -0.54 -23.04
CA HIS A 492 9.41 -0.20 -23.88
C HIS A 492 8.17 0.24 -23.08
N THR A 493 8.35 0.49 -21.78
CA THR A 493 7.31 1.00 -20.90
C THR A 493 6.82 2.37 -21.38
N ALA A 494 5.50 2.58 -21.41
CA ALA A 494 4.91 3.85 -21.86
C ALA A 494 5.04 4.99 -20.81
N TRP A 495 6.27 5.36 -20.46
CA TRP A 495 6.60 6.36 -19.44
C TRP A 495 5.91 7.71 -19.65
N ARG A 496 5.66 8.10 -20.91
CA ARG A 496 4.98 9.36 -21.25
C ARG A 496 3.56 9.41 -20.70
N VAL A 497 2.86 8.28 -20.63
CA VAL A 497 1.50 8.18 -20.07
C VAL A 497 1.53 8.44 -18.56
N TRP A 498 2.58 7.98 -17.88
CA TRP A 498 2.74 8.07 -16.43
C TRP A 498 3.38 9.39 -15.96
N ALA A 499 4.22 10.03 -16.78
CA ALA A 499 4.99 11.21 -16.39
C ALA A 499 4.10 12.35 -15.84
N GLY A 500 2.99 12.65 -16.51
CA GLY A 500 2.06 13.71 -16.09
C GLY A 500 1.45 13.44 -14.70
N PRO A 501 0.74 12.30 -14.51
CA PRO A 501 0.21 11.91 -13.21
C PRO A 501 1.29 11.80 -12.12
N MET A 502 2.42 11.15 -12.42
CA MET A 502 3.50 10.91 -11.45
C MET A 502 4.20 12.21 -11.01
N LEU A 503 4.33 13.21 -11.87
CA LEU A 503 4.88 14.52 -11.45
C LEU A 503 3.93 15.26 -10.49
N ARG A 504 2.62 15.20 -10.72
CA ARG A 504 1.62 15.86 -9.85
C ARG A 504 1.52 15.16 -8.50
N TRP A 505 1.48 13.84 -8.51
CA TRP A 505 1.55 13.04 -7.28
C TRP A 505 2.90 13.23 -6.58
N GLY A 506 4.00 13.24 -7.32
CA GLY A 506 5.35 13.47 -6.79
C GLY A 506 5.47 14.80 -6.04
N ALA A 507 4.88 15.88 -6.57
CA ALA A 507 4.82 17.17 -5.87
C ALA A 507 4.01 17.07 -4.56
N LEU A 508 2.85 16.42 -4.58
CA LEU A 508 2.01 16.24 -3.40
C LEU A 508 2.67 15.36 -2.34
N ILE A 509 3.28 14.25 -2.74
CA ILE A 509 4.03 13.32 -1.88
C ILE A 509 5.22 14.02 -1.25
N ALA A 510 6.01 14.76 -2.04
CA ALA A 510 7.16 15.52 -1.55
C ALA A 510 6.73 16.55 -0.50
N LEU A 511 5.65 17.30 -0.77
CA LEU A 511 5.09 18.25 0.19
C LEU A 511 4.65 17.55 1.49
N THR A 512 3.91 16.45 1.39
CA THR A 512 3.45 15.69 2.56
C THR A 512 4.63 15.17 3.38
N TYR A 513 5.64 14.57 2.76
CA TYR A 513 6.81 14.05 3.49
C TYR A 513 7.67 15.16 4.10
N ILE A 514 7.79 16.33 3.44
CA ILE A 514 8.43 17.52 4.03
C ILE A 514 7.67 17.97 5.28
N VAL A 515 6.33 18.05 5.20
CA VAL A 515 5.48 18.42 6.34
C VAL A 515 5.61 17.41 7.48
N LEU A 516 5.61 16.11 7.20
CA LEU A 516 5.79 15.06 8.21
C LEU A 516 7.17 15.13 8.88
N MET A 517 8.24 15.35 8.11
CA MET A 517 9.59 15.52 8.67
C MET A 517 9.68 16.79 9.52
N ALA A 518 9.21 17.91 9.00
CA ALA A 518 9.17 19.18 9.71
C ALA A 518 8.36 19.07 11.01
N PHE A 519 7.21 18.41 10.95
CA PHE A 519 6.38 18.16 12.12
C PHE A 519 7.10 17.30 13.18
N ASN A 520 7.75 16.21 12.76
CA ASN A 520 8.54 15.37 13.66
C ASN A 520 9.67 16.15 14.34
N ILE A 521 10.37 17.03 13.63
CA ILE A 521 11.41 17.90 14.21
C ILE A 521 10.82 18.83 15.29
N LEU A 522 9.64 19.40 15.05
CA LEU A 522 8.99 20.35 15.96
C LEU A 522 8.48 19.70 17.25
N ILE A 523 7.93 18.48 17.16
CA ILE A 523 7.43 17.74 18.33
C ILE A 523 8.53 17.01 19.09
N PHE A 524 9.64 16.68 18.42
CA PHE A 524 10.70 15.85 18.97
C PHE A 524 11.20 16.38 20.32
N ARG A 525 11.43 17.69 20.43
CA ARG A 525 11.95 18.28 21.67
C ARG A 525 11.00 18.10 22.85
N GLN A 526 9.71 18.39 22.64
CA GLN A 526 8.68 18.21 23.66
C GLN A 526 8.63 16.75 24.13
N TRP A 527 8.75 15.80 23.21
CA TRP A 527 8.60 14.38 23.50
C TRP A 527 9.85 13.73 24.09
N ALA A 528 11.04 14.04 23.55
CA ALA A 528 12.30 13.46 23.98
C ALA A 528 12.84 14.10 25.26
N HIS A 529 12.75 15.44 25.41
CA HIS A 529 13.37 16.14 26.53
C HIS A 529 12.40 16.40 27.69
N HIS A 530 11.18 16.88 27.40
CA HIS A 530 10.22 17.22 28.46
C HIS A 530 9.41 16.01 28.92
N GLU A 531 8.94 15.19 27.99
CA GLU A 531 8.11 14.02 28.29
C GLU A 531 8.90 12.71 28.40
N LYS A 532 10.19 12.72 28.03
CA LYS A 532 11.13 11.59 28.15
C LYS A 532 10.58 10.27 27.61
N LEU A 533 10.05 10.31 26.38
CA LEU A 533 9.62 9.11 25.67
C LEU A 533 10.74 8.06 25.57
N SER A 534 10.36 6.79 25.59
CA SER A 534 11.32 5.68 25.64
C SER A 534 11.93 5.31 24.28
N TYR A 535 11.23 5.51 23.16
CA TYR A 535 11.65 5.13 21.80
C TYR A 535 12.23 3.69 21.69
N PRO A 536 11.47 2.64 22.04
CA PRO A 536 12.01 1.27 22.09
C PRO A 536 12.53 0.76 20.74
N LEU A 537 11.93 1.20 19.63
CA LEU A 537 12.35 0.86 18.27
C LEU A 537 13.66 1.54 17.84
N ALA A 538 14.03 2.67 18.47
CA ALA A 538 15.34 3.30 18.27
C ALA A 538 16.43 2.60 19.11
N GLN A 539 16.09 2.14 20.32
CA GLN A 539 17.04 1.44 21.20
C GLN A 539 17.52 0.12 20.62
N LEU A 540 16.65 -0.63 19.93
CA LEU A 540 16.99 -1.93 19.36
C LEU A 540 18.19 -1.88 18.39
N PRO A 541 18.20 -1.07 17.31
CA PRO A 541 19.34 -0.98 16.40
C PRO A 541 20.59 -0.39 17.05
N GLU A 542 20.46 0.51 18.03
CA GLU A 542 21.60 1.04 18.79
C GLU A 542 22.32 -0.05 19.60
N GLU A 543 21.56 -0.92 20.28
CA GLU A 543 22.11 -2.07 21.02
C GLU A 543 22.75 -3.10 20.07
N LEU A 544 22.15 -3.33 18.91
CA LEU A 544 22.69 -4.22 17.87
C LEU A 544 23.96 -3.64 17.21
N ALA A 545 24.03 -2.33 16.99
CA ALA A 545 25.24 -1.68 16.46
C ALA A 545 26.38 -1.63 17.50
N GLY A 546 26.03 -1.57 18.78
CA GLY A 546 26.94 -1.54 19.91
C GLY A 546 27.53 -0.16 20.19
N THR A 547 27.89 0.07 21.46
CA THR A 547 28.55 1.30 21.92
C THR A 547 30.02 1.01 22.23
N GLY A 548 30.93 1.20 21.25
CA GLY A 548 32.38 1.12 21.49
C GLY A 548 33.22 0.56 20.35
N GLY A 549 34.54 0.53 20.53
CA GLY A 549 35.52 0.09 19.54
C GLY A 549 35.72 -1.43 19.41
N SER A 550 34.98 -2.23 20.19
CA SER A 550 35.11 -3.70 20.19
C SER A 550 34.81 -4.31 18.81
N LEU A 551 35.35 -5.50 18.54
CA LEU A 551 35.16 -6.17 17.24
C LEU A 551 33.70 -6.59 17.00
N ILE A 552 33.04 -7.04 18.07
CA ILE A 552 31.65 -7.52 18.11
C ILE A 552 30.99 -6.89 19.34
N PRO A 553 29.78 -6.31 19.22
CA PRO A 553 29.05 -5.72 20.34
C PRO A 553 28.80 -6.68 21.50
N PRO A 554 28.69 -6.18 22.76
CA PRO A 554 28.49 -7.02 23.94
C PRO A 554 27.25 -7.92 23.88
N VAL A 555 26.17 -7.46 23.23
CA VAL A 555 24.92 -8.22 23.10
C VAL A 555 25.13 -9.60 22.46
N PHE A 556 25.94 -9.68 21.40
CA PHE A 556 26.21 -10.94 20.69
C PHE A 556 27.21 -11.86 21.42
N ARG A 557 27.87 -11.38 22.47
CA ARG A 557 28.76 -12.20 23.31
C ARG A 557 27.99 -12.87 24.46
N SER A 558 26.75 -12.48 24.70
CA SER A 558 25.92 -13.03 25.77
C SER A 558 25.32 -14.37 25.36
N GLY A 559 25.48 -15.40 26.19
CA GLY A 559 24.78 -16.67 26.01
C GLY A 559 23.25 -16.53 26.08
N LEU A 560 22.75 -15.54 26.83
CA LEU A 560 21.31 -15.26 26.91
C LEU A 560 20.74 -14.76 25.58
N PHE A 561 21.49 -13.96 24.84
CA PHE A 561 21.11 -13.53 23.49
C PHE A 561 20.93 -14.74 22.57
N TRP A 562 21.92 -15.63 22.52
CA TRP A 562 21.85 -16.82 21.68
C TRP A 562 20.76 -17.80 22.15
N CYS A 563 20.48 -17.87 23.45
CA CYS A 563 19.34 -18.63 23.98
C CYS A 563 18.00 -18.10 23.44
N GLY A 564 17.76 -16.78 23.50
CA GLY A 564 16.56 -16.18 22.92
C GLY A 564 16.45 -16.36 21.41
N ALA A 565 17.58 -16.22 20.70
CA ALA A 565 17.66 -16.45 19.26
C ALA A 565 17.40 -17.91 18.88
N ALA A 566 17.89 -18.85 19.68
CA ALA A 566 17.67 -20.29 19.47
C ALA A 566 16.21 -20.69 19.73
N ILE A 567 15.51 -20.07 20.69
CA ILE A 567 14.08 -20.36 20.95
C ILE A 567 13.23 -19.94 19.75
N SER A 568 13.31 -18.66 19.37
CA SER A 568 12.53 -18.13 18.25
C SER A 568 12.95 -18.79 16.92
N GLY A 569 14.24 -18.89 16.67
CA GLY A 569 14.80 -19.51 15.47
C GLY A 569 14.55 -21.01 15.39
N GLY A 570 14.52 -21.73 16.51
CA GLY A 570 14.22 -23.15 16.57
C GLY A 570 12.75 -23.45 16.26
N VAL A 571 11.82 -22.71 16.88
CA VAL A 571 10.38 -22.88 16.63
C VAL A 571 10.02 -22.52 15.19
N LEU A 572 10.51 -21.37 14.70
CA LEU A 572 10.24 -20.95 13.32
C LEU A 572 11.02 -21.78 12.30
N GLY A 573 12.22 -22.24 12.63
CA GLY A 573 13.00 -23.17 11.82
C GLY A 573 12.32 -24.53 11.68
N TRP A 574 11.70 -25.03 12.75
CA TRP A 574 10.86 -26.22 12.69
C TRP A 574 9.67 -26.02 11.74
N ASN A 575 8.97 -24.90 11.86
CA ASN A 575 7.87 -24.57 10.96
C ASN A 575 8.34 -24.46 9.50
N LEU A 576 9.51 -23.85 9.26
CA LEU A 576 10.14 -23.76 7.94
C LEU A 576 10.42 -25.15 7.35
N LEU A 577 11.00 -26.06 8.13
CA LEU A 577 11.24 -27.45 7.72
C LEU A 577 9.94 -28.21 7.41
N CYS A 578 8.89 -28.02 8.21
CA CYS A 578 7.58 -28.62 7.95
C CYS A 578 6.96 -28.08 6.65
N MET A 579 7.03 -26.77 6.42
CA MET A 579 6.44 -26.11 5.25
C MET A 579 7.16 -26.46 3.95
N THR A 580 8.48 -26.66 4.01
CA THR A 580 9.26 -27.15 2.86
C THR A 580 8.99 -28.62 2.52
N GLN A 581 8.27 -29.36 3.38
CA GLN A 581 7.99 -30.80 3.22
C GLN A 581 9.25 -31.65 3.04
N ALA A 582 10.39 -31.19 3.56
CA ALA A 582 11.66 -31.92 3.50
C ALA A 582 11.56 -33.29 4.21
N VAL A 583 10.69 -33.39 5.23
CA VAL A 583 10.34 -34.63 5.92
C VAL A 583 8.81 -34.80 5.89
N PRO A 584 8.27 -35.83 5.20
CA PRO A 584 6.84 -36.10 5.15
C PRO A 584 6.26 -36.37 6.54
N GLY A 585 5.05 -35.88 6.81
CA GLY A 585 4.31 -36.13 8.05
C GLY A 585 4.64 -35.20 9.22
N LEU A 586 5.58 -34.26 9.06
CA LEU A 586 5.79 -33.21 10.06
C LEU A 586 4.70 -32.13 9.95
N HIS A 587 4.20 -31.71 11.11
CA HIS A 587 3.23 -30.63 11.23
C HIS A 587 3.88 -29.39 11.87
N PRO A 588 3.64 -28.19 11.29
CA PRO A 588 4.11 -26.95 11.90
C PRO A 588 3.43 -26.73 13.25
N ILE A 589 4.16 -26.10 14.17
CA ILE A 589 3.63 -25.64 15.45
C ILE A 589 2.70 -24.47 15.19
N ASP A 590 1.44 -24.60 15.61
CA ASP A 590 0.45 -23.54 15.50
C ASP A 590 0.76 -22.42 16.51
N LEU A 591 1.20 -21.28 15.99
CA LEU A 591 1.43 -20.06 16.76
C LEU A 591 0.19 -19.16 16.79
N MET A 592 -0.90 -19.55 16.13
CA MET A 592 -2.16 -18.85 16.01
C MET A 592 -3.29 -19.67 16.65
N ASN A 593 -3.24 -19.81 17.98
CA ASN A 593 -4.22 -20.58 18.73
C ASN A 593 -5.62 -19.96 18.61
N ARG A 594 -6.45 -20.48 17.70
CA ARG A 594 -7.84 -20.04 17.47
C ARG A 594 -8.73 -20.59 18.58
N TRP A 595 -9.55 -19.73 19.17
CA TRP A 595 -10.41 -20.14 20.29
C TRP A 595 -11.69 -20.85 19.85
N LYS A 596 -12.06 -20.75 18.55
CA LYS A 596 -13.30 -21.32 17.99
C LYS A 596 -13.63 -22.72 18.51
N PRO A 597 -12.75 -23.73 18.45
CA PRO A 597 -13.08 -25.09 18.88
C PRO A 597 -13.46 -25.21 20.37
N PHE A 598 -13.07 -24.25 21.20
CA PHE A 598 -13.24 -24.28 22.66
C PHE A 598 -14.42 -23.43 23.14
N ILE A 599 -14.82 -22.40 22.38
CA ILE A 599 -15.85 -21.43 22.80
C ILE A 599 -17.11 -21.44 21.94
N GLU A 600 -17.10 -22.16 20.82
CA GLU A 600 -18.31 -22.38 20.02
C GLU A 600 -19.40 -23.05 20.87
N ASN A 601 -20.63 -22.52 20.81
CA ASN A 601 -21.78 -22.93 21.65
C ASN A 601 -21.62 -22.69 23.17
N THR A 602 -20.72 -21.81 23.58
CA THR A 602 -20.59 -21.39 24.99
C THR A 602 -21.05 -19.94 25.18
N PRO A 603 -21.22 -19.44 26.42
CA PRO A 603 -21.49 -18.02 26.66
C PRO A 603 -20.41 -17.07 26.10
N LEU A 604 -19.23 -17.59 25.76
CA LEU A 604 -18.12 -16.83 25.16
C LEU A 604 -18.16 -16.80 23.62
N GLN A 605 -19.15 -17.44 22.99
CA GLN A 605 -19.31 -17.49 21.53
C GLN A 605 -19.39 -16.10 20.89
N GLY A 606 -19.82 -15.08 21.65
CA GLY A 606 -19.86 -13.69 21.19
C GLY A 606 -18.51 -13.14 20.71
N LEU A 607 -17.38 -13.74 21.14
CA LEU A 607 -16.03 -13.34 20.73
C LEU A 607 -15.59 -13.91 19.36
N LEU A 608 -16.39 -14.77 18.75
CA LEU A 608 -16.08 -15.33 17.43
C LEU A 608 -16.44 -14.34 16.32
N PRO A 609 -15.66 -14.30 15.22
CA PRO A 609 -14.55 -15.19 14.87
C PRO A 609 -13.15 -14.72 15.32
N SER A 610 -12.96 -13.49 15.81
CA SER A 610 -11.59 -12.96 16.00
C SER A 610 -10.86 -13.46 17.25
N ALA A 611 -11.53 -14.18 18.15
CA ALA A 611 -10.92 -14.74 19.35
C ALA A 611 -9.75 -15.69 19.02
N LYS A 612 -8.53 -15.20 19.21
CA LYS A 612 -7.29 -15.96 19.03
C LYS A 612 -6.18 -15.45 19.94
N SER A 613 -5.26 -16.35 20.29
CA SER A 613 -3.99 -16.04 20.97
C SER A 613 -2.84 -16.29 20.02
N THR A 614 -2.19 -15.22 19.55
CA THR A 614 -1.06 -15.32 18.61
C THR A 614 0.27 -15.01 19.27
N ILE A 615 1.28 -15.81 18.96
CA ILE A 615 2.65 -15.68 19.46
C ILE A 615 3.55 -15.07 18.37
N PHE A 616 4.00 -13.84 18.63
CA PHE A 616 5.06 -13.15 17.90
C PHE A 616 6.24 -12.93 18.83
N PHE A 617 7.33 -13.64 18.57
CA PHE A 617 8.56 -13.56 19.35
C PHE A 617 9.11 -12.13 19.38
N THR A 618 8.99 -11.40 18.27
CA THR A 618 9.38 -10.00 18.13
C THR A 618 8.56 -9.08 19.05
N LEU A 619 7.24 -9.25 19.14
CA LEU A 619 6.39 -8.44 20.03
C LEU A 619 6.62 -8.75 21.50
N ILE A 620 6.86 -10.02 21.85
CA ILE A 620 7.25 -10.42 23.20
C ILE A 620 8.53 -9.68 23.59
N GLY A 621 9.53 -9.69 22.70
CA GLY A 621 10.80 -9.00 22.91
C GLY A 621 10.66 -7.49 23.04
N LEU A 622 9.91 -6.84 22.15
CA LEU A 622 9.66 -5.40 22.21
C LEU A 622 8.88 -4.99 23.47
N SER A 623 7.86 -5.77 23.84
CA SER A 623 7.06 -5.51 25.04
C SER A 623 7.89 -5.56 26.34
N PHE A 624 9.01 -6.29 26.35
CA PHE A 624 9.98 -6.25 27.45
C PHE A 624 10.77 -4.92 27.51
N LEU A 625 11.00 -4.27 26.36
CA LEU A 625 11.70 -2.99 26.26
C LEU A 625 10.79 -1.80 26.62
N ILE A 626 9.51 -1.85 26.24
CA ILE A 626 8.52 -0.79 26.48
C ILE A 626 8.21 -0.62 27.99
N PRO A 627 7.92 0.60 28.50
CA PRO A 627 7.53 0.80 29.90
C PRO A 627 6.34 -0.09 30.34
N GLN A 628 6.44 -0.67 31.54
CA GLN A 628 5.51 -1.69 32.03
C GLN A 628 4.04 -1.22 32.07
N ARG A 629 3.80 0.07 32.33
CA ARG A 629 2.44 0.66 32.34
C ARG A 629 1.85 0.81 30.94
N VAL A 630 2.68 1.08 29.94
CA VAL A 630 2.25 1.18 28.55
C VAL A 630 1.90 -0.22 28.05
N SER A 631 2.79 -1.21 28.22
CA SER A 631 2.51 -2.60 27.81
C SER A 631 1.32 -3.22 28.56
N PHE A 632 1.13 -2.93 29.85
CA PHE A 632 -0.07 -3.31 30.60
C PHE A 632 -1.36 -2.84 29.89
N SER A 633 -1.38 -1.57 29.52
CA SER A 633 -2.58 -0.93 28.99
C SER A 633 -2.95 -1.46 27.61
N LEU A 634 -1.96 -1.78 26.77
CA LEU A 634 -2.18 -2.30 25.43
C LEU A 634 -2.99 -3.61 25.44
N TRP A 635 -2.64 -4.58 26.28
CA TRP A 635 -3.41 -5.83 26.37
C TRP A 635 -4.67 -5.68 27.23
N PHE A 636 -4.64 -4.84 28.28
CA PHE A 636 -5.81 -4.60 29.15
C PHE A 636 -7.01 -4.05 28.38
N PHE A 637 -6.83 -3.01 27.56
CA PHE A 637 -7.94 -2.44 26.78
C PHE A 637 -8.45 -3.42 25.70
N SER A 638 -7.61 -4.32 25.21
CA SER A 638 -8.04 -5.38 24.29
C SER A 638 -8.98 -6.37 25.00
N LEU A 639 -8.68 -6.75 26.25
CA LEU A 639 -9.59 -7.57 27.07
C LEU A 639 -10.85 -6.82 27.49
N LEU A 640 -10.73 -5.52 27.78
CA LEU A 640 -11.89 -4.68 28.09
C LEU A 640 -12.89 -4.65 26.94
N TYR A 641 -12.39 -4.51 25.70
CA TYR A 641 -13.20 -4.63 24.50
C TYR A 641 -13.88 -6.01 24.40
N MET A 642 -13.15 -7.11 24.63
CA MET A 642 -13.74 -8.45 24.61
C MET A 642 -14.87 -8.58 25.64
N ALA A 643 -14.69 -8.02 26.84
CA ALA A 643 -15.73 -7.99 27.86
C ALA A 643 -16.94 -7.12 27.44
N GLN A 644 -16.70 -5.93 26.87
CA GLN A 644 -17.76 -5.07 26.34
C GLN A 644 -18.56 -5.78 25.22
N LEU A 645 -17.87 -6.47 24.30
CA LEU A 645 -18.50 -7.25 23.24
C LEU A 645 -19.43 -8.33 23.81
N LEU A 646 -18.95 -9.09 24.80
CA LEU A 646 -19.76 -10.12 25.46
C LEU A 646 -20.99 -9.53 26.15
N VAL A 647 -20.83 -8.40 26.84
CA VAL A 647 -21.96 -7.71 27.46
C VAL A 647 -23.00 -7.28 26.42
N LEU A 648 -22.56 -6.72 25.28
CA LEU A 648 -23.48 -6.32 24.19
C LEU A 648 -24.22 -7.53 23.60
N VAL A 649 -23.51 -8.65 23.40
CA VAL A 649 -24.12 -9.90 22.90
C VAL A 649 -25.10 -10.49 23.93
N TRP A 650 -24.74 -10.53 25.22
CA TRP A 650 -25.63 -11.01 26.29
C TRP A 650 -26.87 -10.14 26.49
N LEU A 651 -26.77 -8.83 26.20
CA LEU A 651 -27.91 -7.91 26.18
C LEU A 651 -28.77 -8.01 24.91
N GLY A 652 -28.39 -8.84 23.94
CA GLY A 652 -29.16 -9.09 22.72
C GLY A 652 -28.95 -8.08 21.59
N TYR A 653 -27.90 -7.22 21.64
CA TYR A 653 -27.58 -6.28 20.56
C TYR A 653 -26.93 -6.94 19.33
N GLY A 654 -26.57 -8.21 19.43
CA GLY A 654 -25.96 -9.00 18.35
C GLY A 654 -25.68 -10.44 18.80
N SER A 655 -25.34 -11.32 17.86
CA SER A 655 -24.98 -12.71 18.17
C SER A 655 -23.49 -12.91 18.44
N ASN A 656 -22.65 -12.12 17.77
CA ASN A 656 -21.20 -12.25 17.77
C ASN A 656 -20.52 -10.97 17.25
N GLU A 657 -19.20 -10.99 17.12
CA GLU A 657 -18.43 -9.85 16.62
C GLU A 657 -18.88 -9.40 15.22
N ASP A 658 -19.23 -10.34 14.34
CA ASP A 658 -19.69 -10.03 12.97
C ASP A 658 -20.99 -9.22 12.94
N SER A 659 -21.76 -9.21 14.03
CA SER A 659 -22.95 -8.36 14.18
C SER A 659 -22.60 -6.87 14.28
N PHE A 660 -21.33 -6.52 14.49
CA PHE A 660 -20.83 -5.16 14.66
C PHE A 660 -19.78 -4.82 13.58
N PRO A 661 -20.20 -4.65 12.31
CA PRO A 661 -19.29 -4.45 11.19
C PRO A 661 -18.50 -3.14 11.34
N SER A 662 -17.24 -3.18 10.92
CA SER A 662 -16.41 -1.99 10.73
C SER A 662 -15.63 -2.15 9.44
N ASP A 663 -15.37 -1.04 8.76
CA ASP A 663 -14.66 -1.03 7.50
C ASP A 663 -13.53 0.02 7.49
N TRP A 664 -12.85 0.14 6.36
CA TRP A 664 -11.75 1.08 6.18
C TRP A 664 -12.21 2.42 5.61
N TRP A 665 -13.46 2.51 5.18
CA TRP A 665 -13.97 3.57 4.31
C TRP A 665 -14.73 4.61 5.14
N HIS A 666 -15.81 4.19 5.79
CA HIS A 666 -16.74 5.09 6.48
C HIS A 666 -17.44 4.48 7.70
N THR A 667 -17.45 3.15 7.88
CA THR A 667 -18.22 2.49 8.94
C THR A 667 -17.37 2.18 10.17
N MET A 668 -17.75 2.76 11.31
CA MET A 668 -17.18 2.40 12.62
C MET A 668 -18.11 1.44 13.36
N ASN A 669 -17.56 0.53 14.14
CA ASN A 669 -18.30 -0.14 15.21
C ASN A 669 -18.01 0.51 16.57
N PHE A 670 -18.62 0.00 17.65
CA PHE A 670 -18.45 0.55 18.99
C PHE A 670 -16.98 0.64 19.42
N ARG A 671 -16.16 -0.39 19.12
CA ARG A 671 -14.73 -0.44 19.43
C ARG A 671 -13.95 0.64 18.68
N THR A 672 -14.10 0.71 17.36
CA THR A 672 -13.36 1.68 16.54
C THR A 672 -13.84 3.11 16.79
N ALA A 673 -15.12 3.30 17.10
CA ALA A 673 -15.68 4.59 17.50
C ALA A 673 -15.10 5.05 18.85
N GLU A 674 -15.08 4.18 19.86
CA GLU A 674 -14.48 4.49 21.17
C GLU A 674 -12.99 4.85 21.01
N GLY A 675 -12.23 4.02 20.28
CA GLY A 675 -10.83 4.28 19.96
C GLY A 675 -10.60 5.55 19.14
N GLY A 676 -11.49 5.84 18.18
CA GLY A 676 -11.44 7.03 17.33
C GLY A 676 -11.70 8.33 18.11
N GLY A 677 -12.68 8.32 19.02
CA GLY A 677 -12.97 9.46 19.91
C GLY A 677 -11.81 9.71 20.87
N ALA A 678 -11.25 8.65 21.43
CA ALA A 678 -10.07 8.70 22.28
C ALA A 678 -8.84 9.24 21.53
N LEU A 679 -8.62 8.78 20.28
CA LEU A 679 -7.54 9.25 19.42
C LEU A 679 -7.63 10.75 19.16
N LEU A 680 -8.82 11.29 18.84
CA LEU A 680 -9.01 12.72 18.57
C LEU A 680 -8.70 13.59 19.80
N VAL A 681 -9.23 13.23 20.97
CA VAL A 681 -9.00 13.99 22.21
C VAL A 681 -7.53 13.95 22.60
N PHE A 682 -6.93 12.75 22.60
CA PHE A 682 -5.53 12.58 22.95
C PHE A 682 -4.61 13.39 22.03
N SER A 683 -4.81 13.27 20.71
CA SER A 683 -3.99 13.94 19.71
C SER A 683 -4.14 15.45 19.77
N THR A 684 -5.35 15.95 20.07
CA THR A 684 -5.60 17.38 20.26
C THR A 684 -4.83 17.92 21.47
N VAL A 685 -4.85 17.21 22.60
CA VAL A 685 -4.09 17.61 23.81
C VAL A 685 -2.59 17.56 23.57
N VAL A 686 -2.08 16.54 22.87
CA VAL A 686 -0.66 16.42 22.51
C VAL A 686 -0.25 17.56 21.58
N LEU A 687 -1.04 17.84 20.54
CA LEU A 687 -0.77 18.93 19.60
C LEU A 687 -0.80 20.29 20.31
N TRP A 688 -1.74 20.49 21.23
CA TRP A 688 -1.82 21.69 22.06
C TRP A 688 -0.56 21.90 22.90
N LYS A 689 0.02 20.83 23.50
CA LYS A 689 1.30 20.93 24.24
C LYS A 689 2.46 21.35 23.33
N CYS A 690 2.47 20.92 22.08
CA CYS A 690 3.52 21.24 21.11
C CYS A 690 3.38 22.63 20.44
N ARG A 691 2.26 23.35 20.63
CA ARG A 691 1.93 24.60 19.89
C ARG A 691 3.02 25.67 19.89
N ARG A 692 3.77 25.80 20.99
CA ARG A 692 4.85 26.80 21.12
C ARG A 692 5.99 26.54 20.12
N TYR A 693 6.33 25.28 19.88
CA TYR A 693 7.34 24.91 18.89
C TYR A 693 6.79 25.02 17.48
N ILE A 694 5.53 24.65 17.24
CA ILE A 694 4.87 24.75 15.92
C ILE A 694 4.91 26.19 15.39
N PHE A 695 4.63 27.18 16.25
CA PHE A 695 4.61 28.60 15.88
C PHE A 695 5.91 29.35 16.24
N CYS A 696 7.01 28.66 16.55
CA CYS A 696 8.25 29.31 16.99
C CYS A 696 8.84 30.29 15.96
N ARG A 697 8.50 30.17 14.67
CA ARG A 697 8.87 31.15 13.64
C ARG A 697 8.35 32.57 13.93
N PHE A 698 7.15 32.68 14.50
CA PHE A 698 6.51 33.94 14.88
C PHE A 698 6.85 34.35 16.32
N PHE A 699 7.20 33.38 17.17
CA PHE A 699 7.55 33.59 18.57
C PHE A 699 8.98 33.09 18.86
N PRO A 700 10.02 33.79 18.35
CA PRO A 700 11.41 33.33 18.46
C PRO A 700 11.93 33.31 19.91
N SER A 701 11.28 34.02 20.84
CA SER A 701 11.62 34.00 22.27
C SER A 701 11.58 32.60 22.88
N VAL A 702 10.77 31.69 22.34
CA VAL A 702 10.70 30.27 22.77
C VAL A 702 12.03 29.53 22.57
N LEU A 703 12.90 30.02 21.69
CA LEU A 703 14.14 29.34 21.28
C LEU A 703 15.41 29.95 21.89
N HIS A 704 15.31 31.03 22.68
CA HIS A 704 16.47 31.82 23.12
C HIS A 704 17.51 31.02 23.92
N GLU A 705 17.08 30.02 24.68
CA GLU A 705 17.95 29.17 25.51
C GLU A 705 18.67 28.05 24.73
N LEU A 706 18.44 27.93 23.42
CA LEU A 706 18.92 26.80 22.60
C LEU A 706 20.20 27.12 21.83
N ASP A 707 20.94 26.08 21.42
CA ASP A 707 22.08 26.24 20.49
C ASP A 707 21.63 26.86 19.15
N LEU A 708 22.47 27.73 18.58
CA LEU A 708 22.18 28.42 17.30
C LEU A 708 21.85 27.44 16.17
N ALA A 709 22.49 26.28 16.13
CA ALA A 709 22.20 25.26 15.12
C ALA A 709 20.80 24.69 15.27
N GLU A 710 20.34 24.50 16.51
CA GLU A 710 19.02 24.00 16.84
C GLU A 710 17.93 25.07 16.63
N GLN A 711 18.19 26.32 17.02
CA GLN A 711 17.29 27.44 16.74
C GLN A 711 17.00 27.56 15.23
N LYS A 712 18.04 27.49 14.40
CA LYS A 712 17.92 27.51 12.93
C LYS A 712 17.11 26.34 12.40
N GLU A 713 17.31 25.14 12.94
CA GLU A 713 16.56 23.94 12.53
C GLU A 713 15.08 24.06 12.86
N LEU A 714 14.72 24.41 14.11
CA LEU A 714 13.33 24.55 14.54
C LEU A 714 12.61 25.67 13.78
N THR A 715 13.27 26.80 13.55
CA THR A 715 12.70 27.92 12.78
C THR A 715 12.40 27.53 11.33
N ARG A 716 13.31 26.78 10.68
CA ARG A 716 13.11 26.25 9.33
C ARG A 716 12.00 25.21 9.30
N ALA A 717 11.99 24.29 10.26
CA ALA A 717 10.94 23.27 10.39
C ALA A 717 9.56 23.91 10.60
N SER A 718 9.44 24.94 11.45
CA SER A 718 8.19 25.68 11.66
C SER A 718 7.71 26.34 10.37
N SER A 719 8.62 26.97 9.62
CA SER A 719 8.30 27.58 8.32
C SER A 719 7.86 26.54 7.28
N LEU A 720 8.58 25.42 7.16
CA LEU A 720 8.27 24.33 6.24
C LEU A 720 6.95 23.64 6.59
N PHE A 721 6.67 23.44 7.87
CA PHE A 721 5.43 22.86 8.33
C PHE A 721 4.24 23.76 8.00
N LEU A 722 4.30 25.05 8.32
CA LEU A 722 3.18 25.98 8.10
C LEU A 722 2.94 26.24 6.60
N LEU A 723 3.99 26.59 5.85
CA LEU A 723 3.87 26.83 4.41
C LEU A 723 3.52 25.54 3.67
N GLY A 724 4.14 24.42 4.03
CA GLY A 724 3.82 23.12 3.46
C GLY A 724 2.37 22.70 3.70
N SER A 725 1.85 22.92 4.92
CA SER A 725 0.43 22.67 5.25
C SER A 725 -0.51 23.47 4.36
N ILE A 726 -0.24 24.77 4.17
CA ILE A 726 -1.03 25.65 3.29
C ILE A 726 -0.94 25.16 1.84
N CYS A 727 0.26 24.83 1.36
CA CYS A 727 0.45 24.30 0.01
C CYS A 727 -0.30 22.99 -0.22
N ILE A 728 -0.31 22.07 0.75
CA ILE A 728 -1.09 20.83 0.66
C ILE A 728 -2.57 21.15 0.49
N VAL A 729 -3.14 22.01 1.35
CA VAL A 729 -4.56 22.41 1.25
C VAL A 729 -4.86 23.06 -0.11
N LEU A 730 -3.97 23.92 -0.62
CA LEU A 730 -4.12 24.53 -1.94
C LEU A 730 -4.06 23.50 -3.07
N VAL A 731 -3.19 22.48 -2.99
CA VAL A 731 -3.13 21.38 -3.97
C VAL A 731 -4.37 20.49 -3.88
N LEU A 732 -4.90 20.22 -2.69
CA LEU A 732 -6.15 19.48 -2.53
C LEU A 732 -7.33 20.25 -3.15
N TRP A 733 -7.39 21.57 -2.95
CA TRP A 733 -8.43 22.43 -3.49
C TRP A 733 -8.28 22.67 -5.01
N LEU A 734 -7.21 23.33 -5.44
CA LEU A 734 -7.01 23.77 -6.82
C LEU A 734 -6.48 22.65 -7.73
N GLY A 735 -5.76 21.70 -7.17
CA GLY A 735 -5.21 20.55 -7.89
C GLY A 735 -6.22 19.43 -8.03
N LEU A 736 -6.61 18.80 -6.93
CA LEU A 736 -7.55 17.66 -6.95
C LEU A 736 -9.02 18.07 -7.17
N GLY A 737 -9.36 19.35 -6.96
CA GLY A 737 -10.72 19.86 -7.15
C GLY A 737 -11.63 19.67 -5.93
N ALA A 738 -11.06 19.47 -4.74
CA ALA A 738 -11.83 19.38 -3.50
C ALA A 738 -12.39 20.75 -3.08
N HIS A 739 -13.50 20.78 -2.34
CA HIS A 739 -13.98 22.01 -1.73
C HIS A 739 -13.02 22.49 -0.62
N PRO A 740 -12.70 23.79 -0.52
CA PRO A 740 -11.63 24.29 0.37
C PRO A 740 -11.90 24.01 1.86
N VAL A 741 -13.16 24.14 2.31
CA VAL A 741 -13.54 23.89 3.71
C VAL A 741 -13.30 22.42 4.08
N TYR A 742 -13.69 21.48 3.21
CA TYR A 742 -13.51 20.05 3.48
C TYR A 742 -12.03 19.64 3.34
N ALA A 743 -11.27 20.29 2.46
CA ALA A 743 -9.83 20.08 2.37
C ALA A 743 -9.11 20.47 3.69
N ILE A 744 -9.47 21.61 4.29
CA ILE A 744 -8.95 22.03 5.60
C ILE A 744 -9.36 21.04 6.70
N LEU A 745 -10.65 20.67 6.74
CA LEU A 745 -11.16 19.72 7.74
C LEU A 745 -10.46 18.36 7.66
N PHE A 746 -10.35 17.79 6.45
CA PHE A 746 -9.64 16.54 6.22
C PHE A 746 -8.18 16.64 6.64
N TYR A 747 -7.50 17.72 6.26
CA TYR A 747 -6.11 17.94 6.64
C TYR A 747 -5.91 17.94 8.16
N ILE A 748 -6.77 18.66 8.91
CA ILE A 748 -6.70 18.72 10.37
C ILE A 748 -6.93 17.35 11.00
N ILE A 749 -7.98 16.62 10.57
CA ILE A 749 -8.29 15.30 11.13
C ILE A 749 -7.16 14.30 10.82
N THR A 750 -6.63 14.29 9.60
CA THR A 750 -5.49 13.46 9.21
C THR A 750 -4.23 13.80 10.02
N LEU A 751 -3.98 15.08 10.30
CA LEU A 751 -2.89 15.50 11.18
C LEU A 751 -3.08 14.97 12.60
N LEU A 752 -4.30 15.03 13.16
CA LEU A 752 -4.60 14.48 14.48
C LEU A 752 -4.37 12.96 14.53
N ILE A 753 -4.87 12.21 13.54
CA ILE A 753 -4.61 10.76 13.44
C ILE A 753 -3.11 10.48 13.37
N THR A 754 -2.38 11.26 12.56
CA THR A 754 -0.94 11.15 12.41
C THR A 754 -0.20 11.38 13.73
N VAL A 755 -0.60 12.38 14.52
CA VAL A 755 -0.02 12.64 15.86
C VAL A 755 -0.17 11.43 16.78
N GLY A 756 -1.39 10.89 16.87
CA GLY A 756 -1.64 9.72 17.71
C GLY A 756 -0.85 8.51 17.25
N LEU A 757 -0.76 8.28 15.94
CA LEU A 757 0.05 7.20 15.35
C LEU A 757 1.54 7.32 15.71
N ILE A 758 2.17 8.48 15.48
CA ILE A 758 3.58 8.69 15.81
C ILE A 758 3.79 8.46 17.30
N ARG A 759 2.88 8.95 18.15
CA ARG A 759 2.97 8.80 19.60
C ARG A 759 2.87 7.34 20.06
N VAL A 760 1.90 6.60 19.52
CA VAL A 760 1.71 5.17 19.82
C VAL A 760 2.95 4.35 19.47
N VAL A 761 3.57 4.59 18.32
CA VAL A 761 4.74 3.80 17.87
C VAL A 761 6.01 4.20 18.64
N THR A 762 6.25 5.49 18.84
CA THR A 762 7.45 5.99 19.54
C THR A 762 7.43 5.68 21.04
N GLU A 763 6.27 5.72 21.69
CA GLU A 763 6.13 5.42 23.12
C GLU A 763 5.85 3.95 23.39
N GLY A 764 4.99 3.33 22.57
CA GLY A 764 4.48 1.98 22.76
C GLY A 764 5.21 0.90 21.95
N GLY A 765 6.21 1.24 21.13
CA GLY A 765 7.08 0.29 20.43
C GLY A 765 6.35 -0.77 19.58
N ILE A 766 5.16 -0.43 19.07
CA ILE A 766 4.29 -1.37 18.36
C ILE A 766 4.78 -1.56 16.91
N LEU A 767 4.78 -2.80 16.43
CA LEU A 767 5.23 -3.17 15.08
C LEU A 767 4.40 -2.57 13.93
N GLY A 768 3.15 -2.20 14.16
CA GLY A 768 2.30 -1.64 13.12
C GLY A 768 1.03 -1.05 13.70
N PHE A 769 0.54 -0.02 13.05
CA PHE A 769 -0.68 0.65 13.44
C PHE A 769 -1.50 0.98 12.21
N GLN A 770 -2.72 0.45 12.16
CA GLN A 770 -3.70 0.79 11.15
C GLN A 770 -4.83 1.52 11.83
N ALA A 771 -5.16 2.72 11.35
CA ALA A 771 -6.28 3.48 11.91
C ALA A 771 -7.56 3.09 11.15
N TRP A 772 -8.45 2.31 11.75
CA TRP A 772 -9.84 2.19 11.27
C TRP A 772 -10.67 3.40 11.75
N ALA A 773 -10.11 4.58 11.50
CA ALA A 773 -10.69 5.88 11.72
C ALA A 773 -9.99 6.86 10.79
N ASN A 774 -10.72 7.38 9.83
CA ASN A 774 -10.27 8.39 8.88
C ASN A 774 -11.28 9.57 8.89
N PRO A 775 -11.01 10.68 8.18
CA PRO A 775 -11.93 11.82 8.16
C PRO A 775 -13.36 11.48 7.72
N LEU A 776 -13.57 10.54 6.79
CA LEU A 776 -14.92 10.13 6.36
C LEU A 776 -15.71 9.44 7.45
N HIS A 777 -15.08 8.57 8.24
CA HIS A 777 -15.75 7.93 9.37
C HIS A 777 -16.31 8.97 10.34
N PHE A 778 -15.50 9.96 10.72
CA PHE A 778 -15.98 11.00 11.63
C PHE A 778 -17.11 11.82 11.02
N ILE A 779 -17.05 12.15 9.72
CA ILE A 779 -18.11 12.89 9.04
C ILE A 779 -19.42 12.08 9.00
N LYS A 780 -19.36 10.80 8.58
CA LYS A 780 -20.53 9.91 8.55
C LYS A 780 -21.12 9.70 9.94
N THR A 781 -20.31 9.36 10.93
CA THR A 781 -20.76 9.11 12.31
C THR A 781 -21.36 10.36 12.96
N LEU A 782 -20.78 11.55 12.75
CA LEU A 782 -21.28 12.79 13.34
C LEU A 782 -22.49 13.36 12.60
N PHE A 783 -22.48 13.41 11.28
CA PHE A 783 -23.45 14.19 10.51
C PHE A 783 -24.33 13.39 9.56
N GLY A 784 -23.90 12.19 9.17
CA GLY A 784 -24.44 11.47 8.01
C GLY A 784 -23.97 12.07 6.69
N MET A 785 -24.06 11.30 5.61
CA MET A 785 -23.71 11.76 4.25
C MET A 785 -24.95 11.95 3.36
N ASP A 786 -26.14 11.85 3.94
CA ASP A 786 -27.47 11.98 3.30
C ASP A 786 -27.89 13.44 3.02
N LYS A 787 -27.08 14.43 3.43
CA LYS A 787 -27.40 15.86 3.27
C LYS A 787 -26.59 16.46 2.13
N GLY A 788 -27.13 17.48 1.46
CA GLY A 788 -26.44 18.15 0.33
C GLY A 788 -25.04 18.70 0.68
N TRP A 789 -24.81 19.15 1.91
CA TRP A 789 -23.51 19.65 2.37
C TRP A 789 -22.58 18.53 2.92
N THR A 790 -23.05 17.30 3.10
CA THR A 790 -22.23 16.13 3.43
C THR A 790 -22.30 15.06 2.35
N ALA A 791 -22.74 15.43 1.14
CA ALA A 791 -22.86 14.50 0.03
C ALA A 791 -21.51 13.84 -0.28
N PRO A 792 -21.46 12.51 -0.51
CA PRO A 792 -20.21 11.78 -0.75
C PRO A 792 -19.36 12.33 -1.90
N SER A 793 -20.01 12.89 -2.92
CA SER A 793 -19.37 13.53 -4.08
C SER A 793 -18.46 14.72 -3.72
N LEU A 794 -18.69 15.40 -2.59
CA LEU A 794 -17.82 16.48 -2.10
C LEU A 794 -16.47 15.97 -1.60
N PHE A 795 -16.39 14.69 -1.24
CA PHE A 795 -15.23 14.07 -0.63
C PHE A 795 -14.46 13.17 -1.60
N SER A 796 -14.98 12.86 -2.79
CA SER A 796 -14.32 11.95 -3.76
C SER A 796 -12.85 12.30 -4.04
N PRO A 797 -12.46 13.56 -4.32
CA PRO A 797 -11.04 13.90 -4.51
C PRO A 797 -10.19 13.68 -3.25
N LEU A 798 -10.76 13.94 -2.07
CA LEU A 798 -10.08 13.78 -0.79
C LEU A 798 -9.93 12.31 -0.41
N LEU A 799 -10.89 11.46 -0.81
CA LEU A 799 -10.82 10.03 -0.61
C LEU A 799 -9.68 9.41 -1.42
N VAL A 800 -9.45 9.84 -2.67
CA VAL A 800 -8.28 9.40 -3.45
C VAL A 800 -6.96 9.78 -2.77
N TYR A 801 -6.86 11.02 -2.27
CA TYR A 801 -5.66 11.45 -1.51
C TYR A 801 -5.45 10.61 -0.25
N THR A 802 -6.52 10.37 0.51
CA THR A 802 -6.47 9.59 1.75
C THR A 802 -6.13 8.14 1.44
N ALA A 803 -6.73 7.56 0.40
CA ALA A 803 -6.48 6.21 -0.10
C ALA A 803 -4.99 5.97 -0.34
N VAL A 804 -4.34 6.88 -1.07
CA VAL A 804 -2.93 6.74 -1.48
C VAL A 804 -1.93 7.03 -0.36
N MET A 805 -2.24 7.95 0.56
CA MET A 805 -1.24 8.46 1.51
C MET A 805 -1.48 8.03 2.96
N PHE A 806 -2.74 7.75 3.34
CA PHE A 806 -3.16 7.65 4.74
C PHE A 806 -4.14 6.51 5.06
N HIS A 807 -4.47 5.65 4.09
CA HIS A 807 -5.51 4.64 4.29
C HIS A 807 -4.95 3.36 4.91
N ASP A 808 -3.75 2.92 4.51
CA ASP A 808 -3.00 1.87 5.21
C ASP A 808 -1.75 2.45 5.89
N LEU A 809 -1.91 2.87 7.16
CA LEU A 809 -0.84 3.50 7.94
C LEU A 809 0.13 2.51 8.60
N LYS A 810 0.04 1.22 8.27
CA LYS A 810 0.79 0.16 8.97
C LYS A 810 2.31 0.40 9.00
N THR A 811 2.88 0.77 7.86
CA THR A 811 4.30 1.13 7.69
C THR A 811 4.49 2.60 7.37
N PHE A 812 3.65 3.45 7.96
CA PHE A 812 3.72 4.88 7.73
C PHE A 812 5.09 5.43 8.10
N ILE A 813 5.59 6.36 7.27
CA ILE A 813 6.97 6.86 7.34
C ILE A 813 7.22 7.78 8.54
N ALA A 814 6.21 8.45 9.07
CA ALA A 814 6.40 9.46 10.13
C ALA A 814 6.93 8.87 11.47
N PRO A 815 6.44 7.72 11.97
CA PRO A 815 7.06 7.04 13.09
C PRO A 815 8.53 6.66 12.87
N ALA A 816 8.89 6.21 11.67
CA ALA A 816 10.28 5.90 11.33
C ALA A 816 11.17 7.15 11.39
N MET A 817 10.67 8.30 10.90
CA MET A 817 11.35 9.60 11.04
C MET A 817 11.55 9.99 12.50
N ALA A 818 10.52 9.82 13.35
CA ALA A 818 10.59 10.14 14.78
C ALA A 818 11.65 9.31 15.52
N ASN A 819 11.66 7.99 15.30
CA ASN A 819 12.70 7.10 15.85
C ASN A 819 14.09 7.45 15.30
N SER A 820 14.19 7.84 14.02
CA SER A 820 15.47 8.26 13.42
C SER A 820 16.02 9.55 14.03
N LEU A 821 15.16 10.50 14.40
CA LEU A 821 15.57 11.71 15.14
C LEU A 821 16.12 11.37 16.52
N LYS A 822 15.58 10.34 17.18
CA LYS A 822 16.10 9.85 18.45
C LYS A 822 17.52 9.30 18.31
N ILE A 823 17.74 8.40 17.34
CA ILE A 823 19.07 7.84 17.04
C ILE A 823 20.08 8.95 16.70
N ARG A 824 19.65 9.97 15.94
CA ARG A 824 20.47 11.12 15.59
C ARG A 824 20.96 11.88 16.83
N GLU A 825 20.08 12.11 17.80
CA GLU A 825 20.39 12.82 19.04
C GLU A 825 21.33 11.99 19.93
N ASP A 826 21.03 10.71 20.12
CA ASP A 826 21.81 9.81 21.00
C ASP A 826 23.25 9.62 20.49
N LEU A 827 23.49 9.75 19.18
CA LEU A 827 24.81 9.70 18.56
C LEU A 827 25.41 11.07 18.24
N SER A 828 24.71 12.16 18.61
CA SER A 828 25.12 13.54 18.38
C SER A 828 25.52 13.80 16.91
N MET A 829 24.77 13.24 15.97
CA MET A 829 25.05 13.35 14.54
C MET A 829 24.82 14.78 14.02
N GLN A 830 25.51 15.14 12.93
CA GLN A 830 25.35 16.45 12.30
C GLN A 830 23.95 16.64 11.68
N ARG A 831 23.17 17.58 12.23
CA ARG A 831 21.77 17.90 11.84
C ARG A 831 21.58 18.08 10.32
N GLY A 832 22.42 18.90 9.66
CA GLY A 832 22.29 19.18 8.23
C GLY A 832 22.51 17.95 7.32
N ARG A 833 23.57 17.17 7.58
CA ARG A 833 23.86 15.95 6.80
C ARG A 833 22.82 14.85 7.03
N PHE A 834 22.28 14.75 8.25
CA PHE A 834 21.17 13.83 8.55
C PHE A 834 19.95 14.13 7.68
N HIS A 835 19.53 15.39 7.60
CA HIS A 835 18.36 15.78 6.79
C HIS A 835 18.57 15.50 5.30
N VAL A 836 19.78 15.76 4.79
CA VAL A 836 20.14 15.41 3.41
C VAL A 836 20.10 13.89 3.19
N ALA A 837 20.64 13.10 4.12
CA ALA A 837 20.62 11.64 4.03
C ALA A 837 19.19 11.09 3.96
N VAL A 838 18.31 11.55 4.84
CA VAL A 838 16.92 11.12 4.86
C VAL A 838 16.17 11.58 3.61
N ALA A 839 16.37 12.83 3.17
CA ALA A 839 15.76 13.33 1.93
C ALA A 839 16.22 12.54 0.70
N MET A 840 17.51 12.24 0.59
CA MET A 840 18.06 11.39 -0.48
C MET A 840 17.45 9.99 -0.46
N ALA A 841 17.37 9.37 0.72
CA ALA A 841 16.78 8.04 0.88
C ALA A 841 15.32 8.01 0.40
N ILE A 842 14.52 9.02 0.75
CA ILE A 842 13.12 9.14 0.31
C ILE A 842 13.04 9.31 -1.21
N VAL A 843 13.80 10.25 -1.79
CA VAL A 843 13.74 10.51 -3.24
C VAL A 843 14.15 9.28 -4.03
N ILE A 844 15.24 8.62 -3.65
CA ILE A 844 15.72 7.41 -4.30
C ILE A 844 14.68 6.29 -4.18
N ALA A 845 14.13 6.08 -2.98
CA ALA A 845 13.14 5.04 -2.76
C ALA A 845 11.85 5.28 -3.56
N VAL A 846 11.34 6.52 -3.64
CA VAL A 846 10.16 6.85 -4.45
C VAL A 846 10.43 6.59 -5.93
N VAL A 847 11.54 7.09 -6.47
CA VAL A 847 11.86 6.93 -7.90
C VAL A 847 12.05 5.47 -8.26
N VAL A 848 12.82 4.72 -7.45
CA VAL A 848 13.13 3.32 -7.72
C VAL A 848 11.90 2.44 -7.51
N ALA A 849 11.12 2.65 -6.44
CA ALA A 849 9.92 1.87 -6.20
C ALA A 849 8.88 2.09 -7.29
N LEU A 850 8.53 3.34 -7.62
CA LEU A 850 7.55 3.64 -8.67
C LEU A 850 8.02 3.17 -10.04
N GLY A 851 9.30 3.35 -10.37
CA GLY A 851 9.87 2.85 -11.62
C GLY A 851 9.81 1.34 -11.73
N THR A 852 10.18 0.63 -10.66
CA THR A 852 10.14 -0.84 -10.63
C THR A 852 8.71 -1.36 -10.71
N GLU A 853 7.78 -0.75 -9.97
CA GLU A 853 6.36 -1.12 -9.94
C GLU A 853 5.70 -0.99 -11.33
N ILE A 854 5.92 0.15 -12.00
CA ILE A 854 5.39 0.40 -13.34
C ILE A 854 6.02 -0.56 -14.35
N ALA A 855 7.35 -0.73 -14.33
CA ALA A 855 8.05 -1.65 -15.22
C ALA A 855 7.59 -3.11 -15.04
N MET A 856 7.40 -3.56 -13.79
CA MET A 856 6.84 -4.88 -13.50
C MET A 856 5.42 -5.02 -14.05
N SER A 857 4.59 -3.99 -13.90
CA SER A 857 3.22 -4.01 -14.42
C SER A 857 3.17 -4.19 -15.93
N TYR A 858 4.05 -3.53 -16.68
CA TYR A 858 4.18 -3.74 -18.13
C TYR A 858 4.87 -5.06 -18.50
N SER A 859 5.75 -5.60 -17.65
CA SER A 859 6.47 -6.85 -17.94
C SER A 859 5.59 -8.09 -17.84
N GLN A 860 4.85 -8.24 -16.74
CA GLN A 860 4.06 -9.44 -16.45
C GLN A 860 2.55 -9.19 -16.49
N GLY A 861 2.12 -7.94 -16.65
CA GLY A 861 0.74 -7.52 -16.46
C GLY A 861 0.42 -7.29 -14.98
N SER A 862 -0.17 -6.13 -14.68
CA SER A 862 -0.68 -5.83 -13.32
C SER A 862 -1.71 -6.84 -12.83
N ASP A 863 -2.37 -7.61 -13.70
CA ASP A 863 -3.31 -8.68 -13.32
C ASP A 863 -2.62 -9.87 -12.64
N ASN A 864 -1.33 -10.10 -12.94
CA ASN A 864 -0.51 -11.19 -12.42
C ASN A 864 0.35 -10.79 -11.21
N MET A 865 0.25 -9.54 -10.76
CA MET A 865 0.93 -9.01 -9.56
C MET A 865 0.12 -9.29 -8.28
N GLU A 866 0.57 -8.76 -7.14
CA GLU A 866 -0.10 -8.96 -5.86
C GLU A 866 -1.59 -8.52 -5.95
N ARG A 867 -2.50 -9.44 -5.64
CA ARG A 867 -3.93 -9.29 -5.93
C ARG A 867 -4.59 -8.20 -5.10
N TRP A 868 -4.20 -8.04 -3.84
CA TRP A 868 -4.77 -7.04 -2.95
C TRP A 868 -4.54 -5.63 -3.50
N PHE A 869 -3.30 -5.26 -3.81
CA PHE A 869 -2.92 -3.93 -4.27
C PHE A 869 -3.35 -3.64 -5.71
N HIS A 870 -3.17 -4.59 -6.63
CA HIS A 870 -3.37 -4.33 -8.06
C HIS A 870 -4.81 -4.52 -8.55
N SER A 871 -5.60 -5.33 -7.82
CA SER A 871 -6.95 -5.72 -8.27
C SER A 871 -8.03 -5.40 -7.24
N VAL A 872 -7.87 -5.79 -5.98
CA VAL A 872 -8.95 -5.69 -4.99
C VAL A 872 -9.08 -4.27 -4.45
N TYR A 873 -7.97 -3.65 -4.05
CA TYR A 873 -7.93 -2.35 -3.40
C TYR A 873 -8.45 -1.20 -4.29
N PRO A 874 -7.91 -0.96 -5.51
CA PRO A 874 -8.40 0.13 -6.37
C PRO A 874 -9.85 -0.09 -6.80
N LYS A 875 -10.25 -1.34 -7.08
CA LYS A 875 -11.65 -1.64 -7.40
C LYS A 875 -12.57 -1.30 -6.23
N ARG A 876 -12.26 -1.76 -5.01
CA ARG A 876 -13.04 -1.46 -3.80
C ARG A 876 -13.12 0.04 -3.54
N LEU A 877 -12.02 0.77 -3.73
CA LEU A 877 -11.98 2.23 -3.57
C LEU A 877 -13.00 2.93 -4.48
N PHE A 878 -13.00 2.63 -5.79
CA PHE A 878 -13.91 3.26 -6.75
C PHE A 878 -15.35 2.74 -6.64
N ASP A 879 -15.54 1.45 -6.34
CA ASP A 879 -16.87 0.89 -6.06
C ASP A 879 -17.50 1.54 -4.82
N GLN A 880 -16.74 1.75 -3.75
CA GLN A 880 -17.23 2.43 -2.55
C GLN A 880 -17.55 3.90 -2.82
N MET A 881 -16.74 4.59 -3.62
CA MET A 881 -17.08 5.96 -4.07
C MET A 881 -18.41 6.01 -4.83
N ALA A 882 -18.61 5.08 -5.76
CA ALA A 882 -19.85 4.99 -6.52
C ALA A 882 -21.03 4.62 -5.62
N GLN A 883 -20.87 3.61 -4.76
CA GLN A 883 -21.90 3.12 -3.86
C GLN A 883 -22.37 4.21 -2.89
N MET A 884 -21.45 4.92 -2.23
CA MET A 884 -21.80 6.03 -1.35
C MET A 884 -22.51 7.15 -2.11
N SER A 885 -22.15 7.40 -3.37
CA SER A 885 -22.82 8.43 -4.17
C SER A 885 -24.22 8.03 -4.64
N LYS A 886 -24.46 6.73 -4.85
CA LYS A 886 -25.79 6.16 -5.20
C LYS A 886 -26.72 6.06 -4.00
N ASP A 887 -26.19 5.57 -2.88
CA ASP A 887 -26.91 5.40 -1.62
C ASP A 887 -26.11 6.05 -0.48
N PRO A 888 -26.31 7.37 -0.25
CA PRO A 888 -25.55 8.09 0.76
C PRO A 888 -25.82 7.55 2.16
N PRO A 889 -24.78 7.11 2.90
CA PRO A 889 -24.99 6.47 4.19
C PRO A 889 -25.51 7.50 5.21
N PRO A 890 -26.60 7.17 5.94
CA PRO A 890 -27.16 8.07 6.94
C PRO A 890 -26.27 8.14 8.18
N ALA A 891 -26.56 9.13 9.04
CA ALA A 891 -25.91 9.21 10.34
C ALA A 891 -26.20 7.96 11.19
N ALA A 892 -25.21 7.49 11.95
CA ALA A 892 -25.34 6.34 12.83
C ALA A 892 -25.35 6.79 14.32
N PRO A 893 -26.52 6.94 14.97
CA PRO A 893 -26.61 7.48 16.32
C PRO A 893 -25.88 6.64 17.38
N ALA A 894 -25.90 5.31 17.21
CA ALA A 894 -25.21 4.39 18.11
C ALA A 894 -23.67 4.54 18.00
N GLU A 895 -23.12 4.60 16.78
CA GLU A 895 -21.69 4.85 16.58
C GLU A 895 -21.28 6.20 17.19
N ARG A 896 -22.14 7.22 17.07
CA ARG A 896 -21.91 8.55 17.63
C ARG A 896 -21.83 8.52 19.16
N SER A 897 -22.69 7.77 19.84
CA SER A 897 -22.62 7.69 21.31
C SER A 897 -21.31 7.03 21.77
N TRP A 898 -20.88 5.95 21.11
CA TRP A 898 -19.60 5.30 21.41
C TRP A 898 -18.39 6.20 21.13
N LEU A 899 -18.44 6.99 20.06
CA LEU A 899 -17.42 8.01 19.77
C LEU A 899 -17.30 9.03 20.91
N VAL A 900 -18.44 9.51 21.43
CA VAL A 900 -18.48 10.46 22.56
C VAL A 900 -18.01 9.79 23.86
N VAL A 901 -18.39 8.53 24.10
CA VAL A 901 -17.91 7.75 25.26
C VAL A 901 -16.39 7.61 25.22
N GLY A 902 -15.80 7.28 24.07
CA GLY A 902 -14.35 7.21 23.92
C GLY A 902 -13.64 8.54 24.11
N ALA A 903 -14.20 9.63 23.56
CA ALA A 903 -13.69 10.98 23.75
C ALA A 903 -13.74 11.42 25.23
N GLY A 904 -14.89 11.22 25.88
CA GLY A 904 -15.09 11.52 27.29
C GLY A 904 -14.21 10.66 28.21
N GLY A 905 -14.11 9.36 27.92
CA GLY A 905 -13.25 8.41 28.62
C GLY A 905 -11.78 8.79 28.52
N MET A 906 -11.31 9.21 27.35
CA MET A 906 -9.95 9.74 27.18
C MET A 906 -9.73 11.04 27.96
N ALA A 907 -10.66 11.99 27.90
CA ALA A 907 -10.56 13.25 28.64
C ALA A 907 -10.49 13.00 30.15
N ALA A 908 -11.37 12.15 30.67
CA ALA A 908 -11.38 11.72 32.06
C ALA A 908 -10.07 11.02 32.44
N LEU A 909 -9.57 10.10 31.60
CA LEU A 909 -8.31 9.40 31.85
C LEU A 909 -7.12 10.35 31.89
N LEU A 910 -7.05 11.34 30.99
CA LEU A 910 -5.99 12.36 30.98
C LEU A 910 -6.07 13.29 32.19
N TYR A 911 -7.28 13.64 32.64
CA TYR A 911 -7.50 14.50 33.81
C TYR A 911 -7.19 13.75 35.11
N LEU A 912 -7.80 12.59 35.33
CA LEU A 912 -7.64 11.81 36.56
C LEU A 912 -6.21 11.32 36.77
N ARG A 913 -5.46 11.07 35.68
CA ARG A 913 -4.06 10.65 35.76
C ARG A 913 -3.12 11.74 36.28
N GLN A 914 -3.58 12.99 36.39
CA GLN A 914 -2.83 14.06 37.08
C GLN A 914 -2.76 13.82 38.59
N SER A 915 -3.75 13.13 39.18
CA SER A 915 -3.83 12.82 40.61
C SER A 915 -3.64 11.33 40.91
N PHE A 916 -4.12 10.45 40.03
CA PHE A 916 -4.07 9.00 40.19
C PHE A 916 -3.06 8.36 39.25
N CYS A 917 -1.85 8.15 39.77
CA CYS A 917 -0.77 7.57 38.97
C CYS A 917 -1.03 6.12 38.56
N TRP A 918 -1.86 5.35 39.26
CA TRP A 918 -2.05 3.90 39.00
C TRP A 918 -2.96 3.59 37.81
N LEU A 919 -3.67 4.58 37.27
CA LEU A 919 -4.58 4.38 36.14
C LEU A 919 -3.87 3.89 34.87
N PRO A 920 -4.57 3.15 33.99
CA PRO A 920 -4.03 2.71 32.70
C PRO A 920 -3.52 3.87 31.84
N HIS A 921 -2.59 3.56 30.96
CA HIS A 921 -2.02 4.46 29.98
C HIS A 921 -3.04 4.80 28.87
N PRO A 922 -3.19 6.08 28.49
CA PRO A 922 -4.07 6.54 27.40
C PRO A 922 -3.88 5.82 26.06
N ILE A 923 -2.63 5.47 25.74
CA ILE A 923 -2.30 4.75 24.50
C ILE A 923 -3.11 3.46 24.35
N GLY A 924 -3.39 2.75 25.45
CA GLY A 924 -4.17 1.51 25.37
C GLY A 924 -5.60 1.75 24.83
N LEU A 925 -6.25 2.84 25.22
CA LEU A 925 -7.59 3.18 24.75
C LEU A 925 -7.59 3.59 23.26
N ILE A 926 -6.57 4.32 22.81
CA ILE A 926 -6.39 4.67 21.39
C ILE A 926 -6.29 3.43 20.52
N MET A 927 -5.64 2.38 21.03
CA MET A 927 -5.37 1.15 20.29
C MET A 927 -6.61 0.32 19.98
N LEU A 928 -7.78 0.66 20.52
CA LEU A 928 -9.05 0.07 20.10
C LEU A 928 -9.34 0.32 18.60
N VAL A 929 -8.88 1.46 18.06
CA VAL A 929 -9.01 1.78 16.63
C VAL A 929 -8.15 0.90 15.73
N ASN A 930 -7.16 0.21 16.30
CA ASN A 930 -6.22 -0.60 15.55
C ASN A 930 -6.67 -2.07 15.50
N PRO A 931 -7.05 -2.60 14.32
CA PRO A 931 -7.48 -3.98 14.20
C PRO A 931 -6.36 -4.97 14.56
N LEU A 932 -5.09 -4.59 14.38
CA LEU A 932 -3.93 -5.46 14.66
C LEU A 932 -3.84 -5.89 16.13
N MET A 933 -4.51 -5.18 17.04
CA MET A 933 -4.57 -5.56 18.45
C MET A 933 -5.25 -6.90 18.70
N CYS A 934 -6.16 -7.35 17.84
CA CYS A 934 -6.74 -8.69 17.94
C CYS A 934 -5.67 -9.79 17.88
N THR A 935 -4.55 -9.52 17.23
CA THR A 935 -3.46 -10.48 17.04
C THR A 935 -2.28 -10.17 17.99
N TYR A 936 -2.04 -8.91 18.33
CA TYR A 936 -0.87 -8.51 19.13
C TYR A 936 -1.05 -8.62 20.65
N TRP A 937 -2.28 -8.53 21.16
CA TRP A 937 -2.54 -8.40 22.60
C TRP A 937 -1.90 -9.50 23.44
N PHE A 938 -1.96 -10.76 22.99
CA PHE A 938 -1.46 -11.91 23.76
C PHE A 938 0.07 -11.92 23.85
N SER A 939 0.77 -11.60 22.75
CA SER A 939 2.23 -11.47 22.76
C SER A 939 2.71 -10.32 23.64
N ILE A 940 1.97 -9.20 23.65
CA ILE A 940 2.25 -8.08 24.55
C ILE A 940 2.01 -8.47 26.02
N LEU A 941 0.95 -9.23 26.31
CA LEU A 941 0.70 -9.78 27.65
C LEU A 941 1.87 -10.65 28.12
N LEU A 942 2.39 -11.56 27.29
CA LEU A 942 3.53 -12.41 27.63
C LEU A 942 4.80 -11.60 27.91
N GLY A 943 5.12 -10.61 27.07
CA GLY A 943 6.27 -9.74 27.30
C GLY A 943 6.12 -8.86 28.54
N TRP A 944 4.91 -8.35 28.81
CA TRP A 944 4.57 -7.65 30.04
C TRP A 944 4.71 -8.54 31.28
N ALA A 945 4.22 -9.79 31.22
CA ALA A 945 4.32 -10.74 32.33
C ALA A 945 5.79 -11.04 32.63
N ALA A 946 6.58 -11.34 31.61
CA ALA A 946 8.01 -11.60 31.75
C ALA A 946 8.75 -10.38 32.33
N LYS A 947 8.47 -9.17 31.84
CA LYS A 947 9.03 -7.94 32.40
C LYS A 947 8.65 -7.78 33.87
N SER A 948 7.38 -7.96 34.19
CA SER A 948 6.85 -7.83 35.55
C SER A 948 7.54 -8.79 36.53
N LEU A 949 7.77 -10.04 36.12
CA LEU A 949 8.52 -11.02 36.91
C LEU A 949 9.98 -10.58 37.10
N VAL A 950 10.67 -10.21 36.02
CA VAL A 950 12.09 -9.78 36.09
C VAL A 950 12.25 -8.52 36.95
N THR A 951 11.35 -7.55 36.85
CA THR A 951 11.43 -6.31 37.64
C THR A 951 10.99 -6.49 39.09
N ARG A 952 10.12 -7.47 39.38
CA ARG A 952 9.64 -7.74 40.74
C ARG A 952 10.62 -8.58 41.55
N TYR A 953 11.27 -9.54 40.91
CA TYR A 953 12.16 -10.50 41.59
C TYR A 953 13.65 -10.30 41.27
N GLY A 954 14.00 -9.55 40.22
CA GLY A 954 15.36 -9.29 39.80
C GLY A 954 15.84 -7.88 40.15
N ASN A 955 17.16 -7.69 40.16
CA ASN A 955 17.80 -6.38 40.29
C ASN A 955 18.05 -5.74 38.90
N LYS A 956 18.65 -4.55 38.89
CA LYS A 956 18.98 -3.82 37.65
C LYS A 956 19.90 -4.63 36.72
N ASP A 957 20.84 -5.39 37.28
CA ASP A 957 21.77 -6.20 36.49
C ASP A 957 21.06 -7.40 35.86
N THR A 958 20.15 -8.04 36.58
CA THR A 958 19.27 -9.10 36.05
C THR A 958 18.44 -8.55 34.90
N TYR A 959 17.87 -7.35 35.02
CA TYR A 959 17.15 -6.71 33.92
C TYR A 959 18.06 -6.47 32.71
N GLY A 960 19.27 -5.94 32.94
CA GLY A 960 20.26 -5.70 31.87
C GLY A 960 20.67 -6.98 31.14
N ARG A 961 20.86 -8.08 31.86
CA ARG A 961 21.18 -9.40 31.27
C ARG A 961 19.99 -9.99 30.51
N MET A 962 18.79 -9.94 31.09
CA MET A 962 17.56 -10.43 30.46
C MET A 962 17.17 -9.63 29.22
N LYS A 963 17.52 -8.33 29.16
CA LYS A 963 17.36 -7.53 27.95
C LYS A 963 17.98 -8.20 26.72
N PHE A 964 19.17 -8.80 26.85
CA PHE A 964 19.83 -9.49 25.75
C PHE A 964 19.07 -10.75 25.30
N PHE A 965 18.42 -11.48 26.21
CA PHE A 965 17.55 -12.61 25.85
C PHE A 965 16.40 -12.17 24.93
N PHE A 966 15.70 -11.10 25.28
CA PHE A 966 14.57 -10.59 24.49
C PHE A 966 15.01 -9.94 23.17
N ILE A 967 16.19 -9.31 23.12
CA ILE A 967 16.79 -8.87 21.85
C ILE A 967 17.16 -10.08 20.97
N GLY A 968 17.68 -11.15 21.57
CA GLY A 968 17.92 -12.42 20.89
C GLY A 968 16.65 -13.03 20.31
N LEU A 969 15.54 -12.97 21.05
CA LEU A 969 14.23 -13.44 20.61
C LEU A 969 13.73 -12.69 19.36
N ILE A 970 13.96 -11.37 19.28
CA ILE A 970 13.68 -10.57 18.08
C ILE A 970 14.61 -10.97 16.93
N ALA A 971 15.92 -11.07 17.20
CA ALA A 971 16.92 -11.38 16.18
C ALA A 971 16.70 -12.76 15.53
N GLY A 972 16.36 -13.78 16.32
CA GLY A 972 16.09 -15.12 15.81
C GLY A 972 14.88 -15.17 14.88
N GLU A 973 13.78 -14.49 15.21
CA GLU A 973 12.64 -14.39 14.30
C GLU A 973 12.98 -13.63 13.01
N LEU A 974 13.70 -12.49 13.09
CA LEU A 974 14.11 -11.74 11.91
C LEU A 974 15.01 -12.56 10.98
N ILE A 975 15.98 -13.30 11.51
CA ILE A 975 16.87 -14.17 10.73
C ILE A 975 16.05 -15.26 10.01
N LEU A 976 15.09 -15.88 10.70
CA LEU A 976 14.27 -16.93 10.10
C LEU A 976 13.31 -16.40 9.03
N VAL A 977 12.79 -15.17 9.17
CA VAL A 977 12.00 -14.51 8.11
C VAL A 977 12.87 -14.30 6.86
N ILE A 978 14.12 -13.86 7.01
CA ILE A 978 15.07 -13.70 5.89
C ILE A 978 15.36 -15.06 5.24
N LEU A 979 15.63 -16.09 6.04
CA LEU A 979 15.88 -17.44 5.51
C LEU A 979 14.66 -17.97 4.78
N SER A 980 13.46 -17.86 5.36
CA SER A 980 12.20 -18.25 4.72
C SER A 980 12.00 -17.57 3.37
N ALA A 981 12.34 -16.28 3.28
CA ALA A 981 12.30 -15.55 2.01
C ALA A 981 13.24 -16.11 0.95
N VAL A 982 14.50 -16.36 1.33
CA VAL A 982 15.50 -16.96 0.43
C VAL A 982 15.04 -18.34 -0.03
N PHE A 983 14.57 -19.18 0.90
CA PHE A 983 14.02 -20.50 0.55
C PHE A 983 12.79 -20.40 -0.34
N SER A 984 11.90 -19.42 -0.13
CA SER A 984 10.72 -19.21 -0.96
C SER A 984 11.09 -18.87 -2.40
N VAL A 985 12.11 -18.02 -2.60
CA VAL A 985 12.63 -17.68 -3.92
C VAL A 985 13.32 -18.88 -4.57
N VAL A 986 14.19 -19.59 -3.84
CA VAL A 986 14.95 -20.74 -4.36
C VAL A 986 14.04 -21.91 -4.72
N MET A 987 13.06 -22.22 -3.87
CA MET A 987 12.13 -23.34 -4.05
C MET A 987 10.91 -22.98 -4.90
N LYS A 988 10.74 -21.70 -5.28
CA LYS A 988 9.55 -21.17 -5.96
C LYS A 988 8.23 -21.51 -5.24
N THR A 989 8.27 -21.61 -3.91
CA THR A 989 7.09 -21.87 -3.07
C THR A 989 6.89 -20.73 -2.10
N ASN A 990 5.64 -20.33 -1.86
CA ASN A 990 5.36 -19.31 -0.84
C ASN A 990 5.42 -19.95 0.55
N ILE A 991 6.49 -19.67 1.29
CA ILE A 991 6.62 -20.06 2.69
C ILE A 991 6.17 -18.88 3.55
N GLY A 992 4.95 -18.98 4.09
CA GLY A 992 4.28 -17.93 4.88
C GLY A 992 4.87 -17.62 6.26
N ILE A 993 6.19 -17.67 6.43
CA ILE A 993 6.88 -17.20 7.65
C ILE A 993 7.32 -15.76 7.42
N ASP A 994 6.44 -14.83 7.80
CA ASP A 994 6.71 -13.40 7.78
C ASP A 994 6.34 -12.74 9.13
N LEU A 995 6.51 -11.42 9.22
CA LEU A 995 6.05 -10.59 10.34
C LEU A 995 4.60 -10.10 10.16
N ASN A 996 3.93 -10.49 9.07
CA ASN A 996 2.60 -10.03 8.66
C ASN A 996 1.54 -11.12 8.80
N ARG A 997 1.52 -11.85 9.91
CA ARG A 997 0.58 -12.97 10.15
C ARG A 997 -0.81 -12.51 10.60
N ASN A 998 -1.21 -11.29 10.25
CA ASN A 998 -2.37 -10.62 10.85
C ASN A 998 -3.71 -11.03 10.21
N TYR A 999 -3.69 -11.51 8.97
CA TYR A 999 -4.89 -11.68 8.12
C TYR A 999 -5.22 -13.12 7.71
N PHE A 1000 -4.47 -14.12 8.19
CA PHE A 1000 -4.65 -15.53 7.79
C PHE A 1000 -5.25 -16.40 8.90
#